data_AF-A0A0V1BGF0-F1
#
_entry.id   AF-A0A0V1BGF0-F1
#
_cell.length_a   1.000
_cell.length_b   1.000
_cell.length_c   1.000
_cell.angle_alpha   90.00
_cell.angle_beta   90.00
_cell.angle_gamma   90.00
#
_symmetry.space_group_name_H-M   'P 1'
#
loop_
_entity.id
_entity.type
_entity.pdbx_description
1 polymer ?
#
loop_
_entity_poly.entity_id
_entity_poly.type
_entity_poly.pdbx_seq_one_letter_code
_entity_poly.pdbx_strand_id
1 'polypeptide(L)'
;MEENFSHRCGPWKQQNKKHNSGRHRSKSSTEQKMDKNRLVYISLEDRLVMNRLARKNREWQLRAQKVEKVKRNKNQYGSARSPPIAVVILSLTPKIDSNSVIGDILACRPDATVTSCERNIYFLSSPNLKRRFCFLVPDHWNMIEVLDAFKVADVAVLLWDCDTVTLHNHFSSLLSAVSAQGMPYHFNISLNAKMSFNHDKKRLASVVERWGLRPKFCRNYDLLLKLIANCAKQPLSLQQHHSRIIVESCSIVEQNDDLSVCTLKINGYVRGPPLDVNRLLHIPGWGDFQMDKIDVITDPHPLHKYGKSHVIETCTFAVADPAKQENLESQATVDEMNVDQTWPTEEEIAQSQKDTEHLIRRLPEGTSTYQACWILDNGSDDDVSEPEQENECNTVLFNLDEDMDSLIAVSRAESVDQDVMQKKYTQEEVEMSEDVETECSDENDDVERCRREKEERENEKFPDEVDTPLDVSAAERFQKYRGLASFRTSHWDVNEELPPEYGRIFQFENFKATCKRIVNEEKTGAPAGWYTSVYVLNVPLQLAEESIKSNKQPLVAYELLPHEQKMSVVNVTIRKNHLFNGTVKSKDRLLFQIGYRRFFAAPIFSQHTNGNKHKFQRFLPADEVTVASMYAPIIFGPAGVVVFKVEQNAPIRLVATGNFLSVDPTRLNIKRAVLSGVPSKINRTHAVIRHMFFNRDDVLWFKPVELRSSSGRRGHIKEPVGTHGRMKCVFSGQLTSQDVVFMDLYKRVFPKWTYEPDVTMHLRKFRGDKEHDELLEVIEPDSELTQKKTKSAVTVSINTFSFSLRLTTTGFKIISIELRTSTSAMPRNEVSGNNDVSEFVRDLKAQKELVDPSLTLVHDVLANEIVRLTNFGEPEFMDIYGNKVIRVVRKVAIPVKECPLVNFVGKLLGPGGATVKNVQQIADVKISVMGKGSMRDPQEEDRLLNSGDPKYKHLKDDLHVRISAYGVPSDAYKKIGVAIDLIQQILFDDGNQVNYKYSEMVRNDFLNGGGGFRQRGMAPLVRGAPRGRMRRGGRNGGGIGRSFDHDETVNFNA
;
A
#
# COMPACT_ATOMS: atom_id res chain seq x y z
N MET A 1 -27.65 15.80 57.16
CA MET A 1 -27.57 17.15 57.75
C MET A 1 -26.20 17.30 58.37
N GLU A 2 -25.70 18.53 58.40
CA GLU A 2 -24.43 19.02 58.96
C GLU A 2 -23.22 19.02 58.03
N GLU A 3 -22.98 20.23 57.53
CA GLU A 3 -21.79 20.72 56.84
C GLU A 3 -20.56 20.64 57.75
N ASN A 4 -19.40 20.24 57.19
CA ASN A 4 -18.11 20.51 57.80
C ASN A 4 -17.28 21.42 56.89
N PHE A 5 -17.41 22.72 57.12
CA PHE A 5 -16.50 23.75 56.63
C PHE A 5 -15.13 23.57 57.31
N SER A 6 -14.11 23.17 56.55
CA SER A 6 -12.72 23.25 57.02
C SER A 6 -12.15 24.64 56.74
N HIS A 7 -12.02 25.44 57.81
CA HIS A 7 -11.44 26.77 57.77
C HIS A 7 -9.96 26.73 57.35
N ARG A 8 -9.61 27.47 56.30
CA ARG A 8 -8.23 27.80 55.94
C ARG A 8 -7.63 28.73 57.01
N CYS A 9 -6.48 28.37 57.59
CA CYS A 9 -5.75 29.23 58.51
C CYS A 9 -5.15 30.45 57.76
N GLY A 10 -5.38 31.66 58.30
CA GLY A 10 -4.95 32.94 57.73
C GLY A 10 -3.46 33.28 57.84
N PRO A 11 -3.02 34.40 57.24
CA PRO A 11 -1.63 34.65 56.81
C PRO A 11 -0.68 35.24 57.87
N TRP A 12 -1.03 35.18 59.15
CA TRP A 12 -0.26 35.81 60.24
C TRP A 12 0.01 34.85 61.40
N LYS A 13 0.50 33.64 61.11
CA LYS A 13 1.03 32.73 62.15
C LYS A 13 2.56 32.81 62.16
N GLN A 14 3.08 33.49 63.17
CA GLN A 14 4.49 33.65 63.49
C GLN A 14 5.15 32.27 63.64
N GLN A 15 6.06 31.90 62.73
CA GLN A 15 6.86 30.68 62.90
C GLN A 15 7.95 30.94 63.94
N ASN A 16 7.84 30.30 65.10
CA ASN A 16 8.88 30.34 66.14
C ASN A 16 10.22 29.86 65.56
N LYS A 17 11.26 30.69 65.74
CA LYS A 17 12.64 30.39 65.33
C LYS A 17 13.09 29.09 65.98
N LYS A 18 13.55 28.11 65.18
CA LYS A 18 14.21 26.91 65.73
C LYS A 18 15.57 27.29 66.29
N HIS A 19 15.79 26.92 67.55
CA HIS A 19 17.01 27.19 68.31
C HIS A 19 18.25 26.56 67.67
N ASN A 20 19.36 27.29 67.79
CA ASN A 20 20.69 26.95 67.31
C ASN A 20 21.32 25.91 68.26
N SER A 21 21.20 24.60 67.97
CA SER A 21 21.92 23.58 68.73
C SER A 21 23.37 23.51 68.25
N GLY A 22 24.22 24.26 68.97
CA GLY A 22 25.66 24.15 68.90
C GLY A 22 26.13 22.73 69.25
N ARG A 23 26.82 22.11 68.29
CA ARG A 23 28.12 21.44 68.46
C ARG A 23 28.36 20.68 69.79
N HIS A 24 27.72 19.52 69.95
CA HIS A 24 28.33 18.35 70.61
C HIS A 24 27.81 17.07 69.94
N ARG A 25 28.41 16.72 68.80
CA ARG A 25 28.28 15.36 68.24
C ARG A 25 29.19 14.47 69.08
N SER A 26 28.60 13.56 69.84
CA SER A 26 29.30 12.53 70.60
C SER A 26 30.23 11.74 69.66
N LYS A 27 31.51 11.65 70.04
CA LYS A 27 32.58 10.91 69.36
C LYS A 27 32.40 9.38 69.38
N SER A 28 31.21 8.86 69.69
CA SER A 28 30.87 7.42 69.68
C SER A 28 30.00 7.01 68.48
N SER A 29 29.74 7.90 67.52
CA SER A 29 28.94 7.60 66.31
C SER A 29 29.63 8.01 65.00
N THR A 30 30.96 8.04 65.00
CA THR A 30 31.75 8.12 63.77
C THR A 30 32.87 7.10 63.92
N GLU A 31 33.02 6.24 62.91
CA GLU A 31 33.86 5.03 62.89
C GLU A 31 33.21 3.72 63.38
N GLN A 32 32.06 3.35 62.80
CA GLN A 32 32.03 1.99 62.26
C GLN A 32 32.89 2.02 61.00
N LYS A 33 34.18 1.73 61.17
CA LYS A 33 35.03 1.28 60.08
C LYS A 33 34.25 0.14 59.42
N MET A 34 33.81 0.36 58.19
CA MET A 34 33.35 -0.74 57.37
C MET A 34 34.52 -1.72 57.31
N ASP A 35 34.33 -2.91 57.89
CA ASP A 35 35.16 -4.06 57.60
C ASP A 35 35.20 -4.20 56.08
N LYS A 36 36.36 -3.94 55.47
CA LYS A 36 36.57 -4.03 54.03
C LYS A 36 36.32 -5.43 53.44
N ASN A 37 35.99 -6.41 54.30
CA ASN A 37 35.75 -7.80 53.93
C ASN A 37 34.30 -8.29 54.13
N ARG A 38 33.34 -7.43 54.50
CA ARG A 38 31.93 -7.85 54.56
C ARG A 38 31.17 -7.39 53.31
N LEU A 39 30.97 -8.33 52.38
CA LEU A 39 30.03 -8.18 51.26
C LEU A 39 28.61 -8.06 51.81
N VAL A 40 28.15 -6.83 52.03
CA VAL A 40 26.72 -6.55 52.25
C VAL A 40 26.04 -6.70 50.89
N TYR A 41 25.20 -7.72 50.75
CA TYR A 41 24.27 -7.83 49.63
C TYR A 41 23.25 -6.69 49.74
N ILE A 42 23.57 -5.54 49.13
CA ILE A 42 22.58 -4.49 48.90
C ILE A 42 21.65 -5.04 47.82
N SER A 43 20.36 -5.13 48.12
CA SER A 43 19.34 -5.52 47.14
C SER A 43 19.39 -4.57 45.94
N LEU A 44 19.11 -5.05 44.73
CA LEU A 44 19.03 -4.20 43.52
C LEU A 44 17.98 -3.08 43.69
N GLU A 45 16.98 -3.29 44.55
CA GLU A 45 15.90 -2.35 44.84
C GLU A 45 16.38 -1.15 45.68
N ASP A 46 17.27 -1.36 46.66
CA ASP A 46 17.81 -0.27 47.48
C ASP A 46 18.74 0.66 46.69
N ARG A 47 19.35 0.18 45.60
CA ARG A 47 20.12 1.02 44.65
C ARG A 47 19.23 1.97 43.83
N LEU A 48 17.92 1.71 43.73
CA LEU A 48 16.98 2.52 42.95
C LEU A 48 16.39 3.68 43.77
N VAL A 49 16.59 3.71 45.08
CA VAL A 49 16.10 4.79 45.94
C VAL A 49 16.96 6.05 45.74
N MET A 50 16.55 6.86 44.77
CA MET A 50 17.22 8.12 44.45
C MET A 50 17.12 9.10 45.62
N ASN A 51 18.29 9.56 46.08
CA ASN A 51 18.41 10.62 47.09
C ASN A 51 17.55 11.84 46.68
N ARG A 52 17.02 12.60 47.65
CA ARG A 52 16.20 13.81 47.40
C ARG A 52 16.89 14.78 46.43
N LEU A 53 18.21 14.94 46.57
CA LEU A 53 19.00 15.77 45.65
C LEU A 53 19.05 15.18 44.23
N ALA A 54 19.22 13.86 44.11
CA ALA A 54 19.24 13.16 42.83
C ALA A 54 17.88 13.24 42.12
N ARG A 55 16.76 13.16 42.85
CA ARG A 55 15.42 13.41 42.33
C ARG A 55 15.27 14.84 41.80
N LYS A 56 15.67 15.84 42.59
CA LYS A 56 15.62 17.25 42.19
C LYS A 56 16.52 17.54 40.97
N ASN A 57 17.70 16.94 40.91
CA ASN A 57 18.60 17.05 39.76
C ASN A 57 18.00 16.41 38.50
N ARG A 58 17.38 15.23 38.62
CA ARG A 58 16.67 14.58 37.50
C ARG A 58 15.51 15.45 36.99
N GLU A 59 14.71 16.04 37.89
CA GLU A 59 13.65 16.97 37.52
C GLU A 59 14.19 18.21 36.82
N TRP A 60 15.29 18.78 37.31
CA TRP A 60 15.95 19.93 36.69
C TRP A 60 16.48 19.58 35.29
N GLN A 61 17.10 18.41 35.12
CA GLN A 61 17.56 17.92 33.82
C GLN A 61 16.40 17.73 32.84
N LEU A 62 15.31 17.08 33.27
CA LEU A 62 14.11 16.89 32.45
C LEU A 62 13.46 18.23 32.08
N ARG A 63 13.43 19.19 33.03
CA ARG A 63 12.93 20.54 32.76
C ARG A 63 13.81 21.27 31.75
N ALA A 64 15.14 21.21 31.90
CA ALA A 64 16.08 21.81 30.97
C ALA A 64 15.93 21.24 29.55
N GLN A 65 15.85 19.91 29.42
CA GLN A 65 15.61 19.23 28.14
C GLN A 65 14.28 19.64 27.51
N LYS A 66 13.18 19.71 28.28
CA LYS A 66 11.87 20.17 27.79
C LYS A 66 11.91 21.63 27.34
N VAL A 67 12.54 22.52 28.11
CA VAL A 67 12.69 23.94 27.77
C VAL A 67 13.49 24.10 26.48
N GLU A 68 14.59 23.37 26.34
CA GLU A 68 15.42 23.40 25.14
C GLU A 68 14.66 22.87 23.92
N LYS A 69 13.91 21.78 24.05
CA LYS A 69 13.02 21.25 23.01
C LYS A 69 11.98 22.29 22.57
N VAL A 70 11.31 22.94 23.52
CA VAL A 70 10.33 24.00 23.21
C VAL A 70 11.01 25.20 22.53
N LYS A 71 12.22 25.57 22.94
CA LYS A 71 13.00 26.65 22.30
C LYS A 71 13.37 26.31 20.86
N ARG A 72 13.83 25.08 20.58
CA ARG A 72 14.09 24.59 19.22
C ARG A 72 12.84 24.69 18.35
N ASN A 73 11.71 24.16 18.83
CA ASN A 73 10.43 24.21 18.10
C ASN A 73 9.95 25.66 17.83
N LYS A 74 10.14 26.59 18.77
CA LYS A 74 9.78 28.01 18.57
C LYS A 74 10.70 28.75 17.60
N ASN A 75 11.94 28.31 17.45
CA ASN A 75 12.92 28.92 16.55
C ASN A 75 12.76 28.46 15.10
N GLN A 76 12.09 27.33 14.86
CA GLN A 76 11.77 26.80 13.53
C GLN A 76 10.83 27.69 12.71
N TYR A 77 10.18 28.69 13.31
CA TYR A 77 9.18 29.51 12.64
C TYR A 77 9.51 31.00 12.73
N GLY A 78 9.53 31.69 11.59
CA GLY A 78 9.55 33.16 11.49
C GLY A 78 10.79 33.86 12.03
N SER A 79 11.89 33.16 12.33
CA SER A 79 13.17 33.78 12.65
C SER A 79 13.87 34.27 11.37
N ALA A 80 15.09 34.82 11.49
CA ALA A 80 15.87 35.27 10.35
C ALA A 80 16.30 34.12 9.41
N ARG A 81 16.56 32.92 9.96
CA ARG A 81 16.97 31.72 9.19
C ARG A 81 15.87 30.69 8.97
N SER A 82 14.71 30.85 9.63
CA SER A 82 13.57 29.95 9.46
C SER A 82 12.52 30.56 8.55
N PRO A 83 11.67 29.74 7.90
CA PRO A 83 10.70 30.27 6.95
C PRO A 83 9.71 31.21 7.65
N PRO A 84 9.15 32.21 6.94
CA PRO A 84 8.11 33.08 7.48
C PRO A 84 6.91 32.28 7.99
N ILE A 85 6.25 32.70 9.07
CA ILE A 85 5.06 32.02 9.61
C ILE A 85 3.94 32.09 8.56
N ALA A 86 3.49 30.95 8.03
CA ALA A 86 2.39 30.93 7.07
C ALA A 86 1.06 31.04 7.83
N VAL A 87 0.30 32.09 7.57
CA VAL A 87 -1.02 32.29 8.16
C VAL A 87 -2.07 32.48 7.06
N VAL A 88 -3.09 31.62 7.09
CA VAL A 88 -4.24 31.70 6.18
C VAL A 88 -5.33 32.55 6.82
N ILE A 89 -5.92 33.47 6.05
CA ILE A 89 -7.07 34.27 6.46
C ILE A 89 -8.28 33.76 5.69
N LEU A 90 -9.32 33.32 6.41
CA LEU A 90 -10.55 32.83 5.81
C LEU A 90 -11.76 33.60 6.35
N SER A 91 -12.54 34.16 5.43
CA SER A 91 -13.87 34.67 5.73
C SER A 91 -14.90 33.55 5.74
N LEU A 92 -15.72 33.50 6.80
CA LEU A 92 -16.82 32.54 6.94
C LEU A 92 -18.18 33.14 6.58
N THR A 93 -18.20 34.37 6.06
CA THR A 93 -19.42 35.03 5.59
C THR A 93 -19.18 35.74 4.26
N PRO A 94 -20.19 35.77 3.38
CA PRO A 94 -20.02 36.34 2.04
C PRO A 94 -19.93 37.88 2.08
N LYS A 95 -20.36 38.51 3.18
CA LYS A 95 -20.35 39.97 3.36
C LYS A 95 -18.95 40.52 3.64
N ILE A 96 -18.07 39.70 4.19
CA ILE A 96 -16.77 40.15 4.69
C ILE A 96 -15.73 39.81 3.64
N ASP A 97 -15.12 40.85 3.07
CA ASP A 97 -13.97 40.70 2.21
C ASP A 97 -12.68 40.50 3.02
N SER A 98 -11.86 39.54 2.59
CA SER A 98 -10.60 39.21 3.26
C SER A 98 -9.48 40.19 2.91
N ASN A 99 -9.54 40.83 1.73
CA ASN A 99 -8.53 41.81 1.30
C ASN A 99 -8.57 43.11 2.13
N SER A 100 -9.77 43.55 2.52
CA SER A 100 -9.94 44.66 3.46
C SER A 100 -9.25 44.38 4.81
N VAL A 101 -9.45 43.19 5.38
CA VAL A 101 -8.89 42.82 6.69
C VAL A 101 -7.37 42.67 6.65
N ILE A 102 -6.80 42.11 5.57
CA ILE A 102 -5.34 42.07 5.42
C ILE A 102 -4.76 43.49 5.28
N GLY A 103 -5.43 44.40 4.59
CA GLY A 103 -5.07 45.82 4.53
C GLY A 103 -4.93 46.43 5.92
N ASP A 104 -5.91 46.20 6.79
CA ASP A 104 -5.87 46.65 8.19
C ASP A 104 -4.73 46.00 9.01
N ILE A 105 -4.49 44.70 8.82
CA ILE A 105 -3.42 43.96 9.52
C ILE A 105 -2.04 44.49 9.12
N LEU A 106 -1.85 44.76 7.83
CA LEU A 106 -0.60 45.30 7.29
C LEU A 106 -0.39 46.76 7.75
N ALA A 107 -1.45 47.56 7.78
CA ALA A 107 -1.42 48.96 8.26
C ALA A 107 -1.18 49.10 9.77
N CYS A 108 -1.50 48.07 10.55
CA CYS A 108 -1.40 48.10 12.01
C CYS A 108 0.03 48.38 12.52
N ARG A 109 1.06 48.08 11.71
CA ARG A 109 2.47 48.26 12.06
C ARG A 109 3.26 48.95 10.95
N PRO A 110 3.48 50.28 11.04
CA PRO A 110 4.22 51.03 10.02
C PRO A 110 5.74 50.73 10.04
N ASP A 111 6.26 50.11 11.10
CA ASP A 111 7.65 49.70 11.24
C ASP A 111 8.01 48.42 10.46
N ALA A 112 7.00 47.71 9.96
CA ALA A 112 7.17 46.44 9.27
C ALA A 112 7.36 46.66 7.77
N THR A 113 8.23 45.87 7.15
CA THR A 113 8.38 45.88 5.69
C THR A 113 7.35 44.93 5.10
N VAL A 114 6.46 45.49 4.28
CA VAL A 114 5.42 44.75 3.57
C VAL A 114 5.86 44.55 2.13
N THR A 115 5.78 43.32 1.64
CA THR A 115 5.96 43.00 0.22
C THR A 115 4.74 42.21 -0.26
N SER A 116 4.09 42.70 -1.31
CA SER A 116 3.04 41.95 -2.01
C SER A 116 3.69 41.14 -3.13
N CYS A 117 3.35 39.86 -3.21
CA CYS A 117 3.81 38.97 -4.27
C CYS A 117 2.64 38.56 -5.17
N GLU A 118 2.95 37.85 -6.25
CA GLU A 118 1.94 37.20 -7.09
C GLU A 118 1.09 36.20 -6.26
N ARG A 119 -0.11 35.84 -6.72
CA ARG A 119 -1.00 34.83 -6.07
C ARG A 119 -1.59 35.19 -4.70
N ASN A 120 -1.91 36.47 -4.46
CA ASN A 120 -2.54 36.93 -3.21
C ASN A 120 -1.73 36.57 -1.94
N ILE A 121 -0.40 36.58 -2.05
CA ILE A 121 0.53 36.31 -0.95
C ILE A 121 1.15 37.62 -0.47
N TYR A 122 1.05 37.89 0.84
CA TYR A 122 1.61 39.08 1.47
C TYR A 122 2.67 38.72 2.50
N PHE A 123 3.87 39.27 2.37
CA PHE A 123 4.93 39.13 3.36
C PHE A 123 4.98 40.33 4.29
N LEU A 124 5.10 40.06 5.59
CA LEU A 124 5.25 41.06 6.64
C LEU A 124 6.46 40.70 7.50
N SER A 125 7.54 41.45 7.37
CA SER A 125 8.73 41.31 8.22
C SER A 125 8.71 42.42 9.28
N SER A 126 8.58 42.03 10.55
CA SER A 126 8.58 42.97 11.68
C SER A 126 9.88 42.83 12.50
N PRO A 127 10.81 43.80 12.39
CA PRO A 127 12.05 43.80 13.18
C PRO A 127 11.80 43.84 14.69
N ASN A 128 10.77 44.56 15.14
CA ASN A 128 10.43 44.71 16.56
C ASN A 128 9.93 43.40 17.19
N LEU A 129 9.05 42.67 16.48
CA LEU A 129 8.64 41.34 16.93
C LEU A 129 9.73 40.29 16.70
N LYS A 130 10.77 40.62 15.92
CA LYS A 130 11.81 39.71 15.42
C LYS A 130 11.18 38.50 14.73
N ARG A 131 10.06 38.74 14.02
CA ARG A 131 9.29 37.70 13.34
C ARG A 131 8.90 38.11 11.92
N ARG A 132 8.85 37.10 11.05
CA ARG A 132 8.37 37.20 9.67
C ARG A 132 7.07 36.43 9.51
N PHE A 133 6.12 37.00 8.77
CA PHE A 133 4.83 36.42 8.46
C PHE A 133 4.63 36.37 6.95
N CYS A 134 3.88 35.35 6.51
CA CYS A 134 3.42 35.14 5.14
C CYS A 134 1.91 34.93 5.24
N PHE A 135 1.12 35.87 4.72
CA PHE A 135 -0.33 35.79 4.71
C PHE A 135 -0.82 35.22 3.38
N LEU A 136 -1.68 34.20 3.45
CA LEU A 136 -2.36 33.60 2.32
C LEU A 136 -3.83 33.99 2.39
N VAL A 137 -4.34 34.62 1.32
CA VAL A 137 -5.75 35.02 1.20
C VAL A 137 -6.39 34.26 0.05
N PRO A 138 -6.89 33.04 0.29
CA PRO A 138 -7.60 32.27 -0.73
C PRO A 138 -9.00 32.85 -0.98
N ASP A 139 -9.54 32.60 -2.19
CA ASP A 139 -10.96 32.84 -2.45
C ASP A 139 -11.84 31.87 -1.65
N HIS A 140 -12.79 32.42 -0.89
CA HIS A 140 -13.64 31.65 0.02
C HIS A 140 -14.79 30.91 -0.70
N TRP A 141 -15.09 31.26 -1.95
CA TRP A 141 -16.03 30.50 -2.79
C TRP A 141 -15.38 29.23 -3.37
N ASN A 142 -14.08 29.27 -3.64
CA ASN A 142 -13.33 28.14 -4.16
C ASN A 142 -12.83 27.22 -3.03
N MET A 143 -13.60 26.15 -2.77
CA MET A 143 -13.27 25.19 -1.71
C MET A 143 -11.90 24.51 -1.91
N ILE A 144 -11.49 24.23 -3.15
CA ILE A 144 -10.20 23.56 -3.44
C ILE A 144 -9.04 24.45 -3.02
N GLU A 145 -9.12 25.73 -3.33
CA GLU A 145 -8.10 26.72 -3.03
C GLU A 145 -7.93 26.94 -1.53
N VAL A 146 -9.06 27.05 -0.81
CA VAL A 146 -9.05 27.12 0.65
C VAL A 146 -8.39 25.87 1.23
N LEU A 147 -8.74 24.69 0.75
CA LEU A 147 -8.15 23.45 1.26
C LEU A 147 -6.63 23.42 1.05
N ASP A 148 -6.12 23.86 -0.10
CA ASP A 148 -4.67 23.93 -0.34
C ASP A 148 -3.96 24.95 0.54
N ALA A 149 -4.55 26.14 0.73
CA ALA A 149 -4.02 27.13 1.66
C ALA A 149 -3.92 26.57 3.09
N PHE A 150 -4.96 25.85 3.55
CA PHE A 150 -4.99 25.22 4.87
C PHE A 150 -4.01 24.04 4.99
N LYS A 151 -3.72 23.28 3.91
CA LYS A 151 -2.70 22.22 3.93
C LYS A 151 -1.32 22.77 4.25
N VAL A 152 -1.04 24.02 3.89
CA VAL A 152 0.29 24.63 4.05
C VAL A 152 0.40 25.56 5.25
N ALA A 153 -0.70 26.20 5.65
CA ALA A 153 -0.69 27.14 6.76
C ALA A 153 -0.19 26.51 8.08
N ASP A 154 0.58 27.29 8.84
CA ASP A 154 0.98 26.98 10.20
C ASP A 154 -0.07 27.45 11.21
N VAL A 155 -0.78 28.53 10.87
CA VAL A 155 -1.82 29.17 11.68
C VAL A 155 -3.00 29.57 10.79
N ALA A 156 -4.23 29.39 11.26
CA ALA A 156 -5.44 29.88 10.59
C ALA A 156 -6.05 31.07 11.34
N VAL A 157 -6.58 32.04 10.61
CA VAL A 157 -7.35 33.16 11.13
C VAL A 157 -8.73 33.10 10.49
N LEU A 158 -9.74 32.82 11.31
CA LEU A 158 -11.13 32.71 10.89
C LEU A 158 -11.86 34.01 11.22
N LEU A 159 -12.45 34.62 10.21
CA LEU A 159 -13.25 35.83 10.33
C LEU A 159 -14.71 35.45 10.53
N TRP A 160 -15.28 35.92 11.62
CA TRP A 160 -16.66 35.72 12.01
C TRP A 160 -17.41 37.03 11.97
N ASP A 161 -18.59 37.02 11.36
CA ASP A 161 -19.54 38.12 11.47
C ASP A 161 -20.34 37.99 12.77
N CYS A 162 -20.52 39.10 13.48
CA CYS A 162 -21.38 39.16 14.67
C CYS A 162 -22.87 39.15 14.30
N ASP A 163 -23.23 39.66 13.12
CA ASP A 163 -24.63 39.86 12.74
C ASP A 163 -25.30 38.53 12.32
N THR A 164 -24.53 37.60 11.73
CA THR A 164 -25.06 36.31 11.26
C THR A 164 -25.05 35.25 12.35
N VAL A 165 -26.25 34.73 12.65
CA VAL A 165 -26.51 33.71 13.66
C VAL A 165 -26.16 32.31 13.17
N THR A 166 -26.37 32.09 11.88
CA THR A 166 -26.24 30.80 11.20
C THR A 166 -25.19 30.93 10.11
N LEU A 167 -24.29 29.96 10.04
CA LEU A 167 -23.35 29.86 8.93
C LEU A 167 -24.12 29.42 7.68
N HIS A 168 -23.76 29.99 6.54
CA HIS A 168 -24.28 29.54 5.24
C HIS A 168 -23.90 28.08 5.00
N ASN A 169 -24.73 27.33 4.28
CA ASN A 169 -24.52 25.90 3.99
C ASN A 169 -23.16 25.63 3.31
N HIS A 170 -22.73 26.55 2.43
CA HIS A 170 -21.41 26.50 1.80
C HIS A 170 -20.27 26.56 2.81
N PHE A 171 -20.26 27.56 3.70
CA PHE A 171 -19.20 27.70 4.72
C PHE A 171 -19.26 26.61 5.78
N SER A 172 -20.45 26.09 6.08
CA SER A 172 -20.63 24.91 6.92
C SER A 172 -19.94 23.69 6.28
N SER A 173 -20.16 23.46 4.98
CA SER A 173 -19.50 22.39 4.23
C SER A 173 -17.99 22.60 4.13
N LEU A 174 -17.54 23.84 3.90
CA LEU A 174 -16.13 24.21 3.86
C LEU A 174 -15.43 23.93 5.18
N LEU A 175 -16.04 24.34 6.30
CA LEU A 175 -15.48 24.13 7.63
C LEU A 175 -15.43 22.63 7.99
N SER A 176 -16.45 21.86 7.60
CA SER A 176 -16.42 20.39 7.70
C SER A 176 -15.27 19.78 6.89
N ALA A 177 -15.03 20.26 5.66
CA ALA A 177 -13.93 19.79 4.82
C ALA A 177 -12.55 20.12 5.43
N VAL A 178 -12.37 21.35 5.92
CA VAL A 178 -11.12 21.80 6.57
C VAL A 178 -10.87 21.02 7.86
N SER A 179 -11.92 20.78 8.66
CA SER A 179 -11.83 20.00 9.89
C SER A 179 -11.41 18.54 9.61
N ALA A 180 -11.98 17.92 8.58
CA ALA A 180 -11.65 16.55 8.17
C ALA A 180 -10.21 16.42 7.65
N GLN A 181 -9.73 17.39 6.88
CA GLN A 181 -8.34 17.42 6.41
C GLN A 181 -7.35 17.64 7.56
N GLY A 182 -7.76 18.39 8.58
CA GLY A 182 -6.96 18.76 9.74
C GLY A 182 -6.76 20.27 9.80
N MET A 183 -7.29 20.90 10.86
CA MET A 183 -7.15 22.32 11.09
C MET A 183 -5.80 22.65 11.77
N PRO A 184 -5.00 23.59 11.24
CA PRO A 184 -3.85 24.13 11.96
C PRO A 184 -4.31 24.97 13.17
N TYR A 185 -3.36 25.49 13.94
CA TYR A 185 -3.70 26.31 15.11
C TYR A 185 -4.49 27.55 14.69
N HIS A 186 -5.73 27.71 15.16
CA HIS A 186 -6.61 28.78 14.70
C HIS A 186 -6.80 29.92 15.73
N PHE A 187 -7.05 31.12 15.20
CA PHE A 187 -7.53 32.31 15.90
C PHE A 187 -8.85 32.77 15.29
N ASN A 188 -9.75 33.32 16.12
CA ASN A 188 -11.03 33.85 15.67
C ASN A 188 -11.03 35.38 15.81
N ILE A 189 -11.49 36.07 14.77
CA ILE A 189 -11.73 37.52 14.76
C ILE A 189 -13.23 37.74 14.61
N SER A 190 -13.80 38.62 15.43
CA SER A 190 -15.18 39.05 15.31
C SER A 190 -15.23 40.43 14.65
N LEU A 191 -15.92 40.56 13.52
CA LEU A 191 -16.08 41.81 12.78
C LEU A 191 -17.50 42.38 12.99
N ASN A 192 -17.67 43.69 12.79
CA ASN A 192 -18.97 44.40 12.82
C ASN A 192 -19.80 44.33 14.11
N ALA A 193 -19.22 44.57 15.29
CA ALA A 193 -20.03 44.71 16.53
C ALA A 193 -20.76 46.07 16.59
N LYS A 194 -22.05 46.11 16.24
CA LYS A 194 -22.92 47.32 16.31
C LYS A 194 -23.70 47.46 17.62
N MET A 195 -23.87 46.40 18.42
CA MET A 195 -24.65 46.37 19.68
C MET A 195 -23.85 45.78 20.85
N SER A 196 -24.46 45.69 22.05
CA SER A 196 -23.83 45.28 23.33
C SER A 196 -22.99 44.02 23.19
N PHE A 197 -21.68 44.24 23.04
CA PHE A 197 -20.64 43.27 22.69
C PHE A 197 -20.67 41.98 23.51
N ASN A 198 -21.11 42.04 24.76
CA ASN A 198 -21.10 40.89 25.67
C ASN A 198 -22.16 39.83 25.33
N HIS A 199 -23.31 40.23 24.78
CA HIS A 199 -24.35 39.28 24.40
C HIS A 199 -24.00 38.56 23.09
N ASP A 200 -23.63 39.34 22.07
CA ASP A 200 -23.28 38.81 20.75
C ASP A 200 -22.02 37.94 20.80
N LYS A 201 -21.05 38.28 21.66
CA LYS A 201 -19.87 37.44 21.90
C LYS A 201 -20.23 36.09 22.53
N LYS A 202 -21.18 36.04 23.47
CA LYS A 202 -21.62 34.76 24.09
C LYS A 202 -22.36 33.89 23.07
N ARG A 203 -23.18 34.52 22.24
CA ARG A 203 -23.89 33.86 21.14
C ARG A 203 -22.93 33.31 20.08
N LEU A 204 -21.97 34.12 19.64
CA LEU A 204 -20.97 33.69 18.68
C LEU A 204 -20.06 32.61 19.27
N ALA A 205 -19.71 32.72 20.55
CA ALA A 205 -18.97 31.69 21.27
C ALA A 205 -19.67 30.33 21.24
N SER A 206 -21.00 30.29 21.45
CA SER A 206 -21.73 29.01 21.41
C SER A 206 -21.81 28.41 20.00
N VAL A 207 -21.88 29.24 18.96
CA VAL A 207 -21.79 28.78 17.56
C VAL A 207 -20.40 28.19 17.28
N VAL A 208 -19.33 28.90 17.65
CA VAL A 208 -17.94 28.45 17.45
C VAL A 208 -17.64 27.17 18.23
N GLU A 209 -18.16 27.06 19.45
CA GLU A 209 -17.98 25.87 20.30
C GLU A 209 -18.70 24.64 19.73
N ARG A 210 -19.84 24.80 19.05
CA ARG A 210 -20.53 23.71 18.34
C ARG A 210 -19.65 23.06 17.27
N TRP A 211 -18.75 23.83 16.66
CA TRP A 211 -17.77 23.35 15.68
C TRP A 211 -16.49 22.79 16.32
N GLY A 212 -16.43 22.66 17.65
CA GLY A 212 -15.23 22.22 18.37
C GLY A 212 -14.09 23.23 18.35
N LEU A 213 -14.38 24.50 18.01
CA LEU A 213 -13.40 25.56 17.91
C LEU A 213 -13.31 26.35 19.22
N ARG A 214 -12.15 26.97 19.48
CA ARG A 214 -11.95 27.75 20.71
C ARG A 214 -12.68 29.09 20.61
N PRO A 215 -13.61 29.43 21.52
CA PRO A 215 -14.43 30.64 21.43
C PRO A 215 -13.71 31.93 21.86
N LYS A 216 -12.39 32.02 21.67
CA LYS A 216 -11.59 33.21 22.03
C LYS A 216 -11.45 34.13 20.81
N PHE A 217 -12.08 35.29 20.89
CA PHE A 217 -12.05 36.30 19.83
C PHE A 217 -11.00 37.38 20.13
N CYS A 218 -10.21 37.74 19.11
CA CYS A 218 -9.28 38.86 19.14
C CYS A 218 -9.81 40.01 18.27
N ARG A 219 -9.78 41.25 18.78
CA ARG A 219 -10.22 42.45 18.04
C ARG A 219 -9.07 43.36 17.62
N ASN A 220 -7.99 43.38 18.39
CA ASN A 220 -6.82 44.21 18.09
C ASN A 220 -5.81 43.42 17.24
N TYR A 221 -5.49 43.94 16.05
CA TYR A 221 -4.57 43.31 15.10
C TYR A 221 -3.11 43.26 15.60
N ASP A 222 -2.61 44.25 16.35
CA ASP A 222 -1.25 44.19 16.92
C ASP A 222 -1.14 43.09 17.99
N LEU A 223 -2.19 42.95 18.82
CA LEU A 223 -2.26 41.84 19.77
C LEU A 223 -2.33 40.50 19.04
N LEU A 224 -3.11 40.41 17.96
CA LEU A 224 -3.19 39.20 17.13
C LEU A 224 -1.81 38.82 16.58
N LEU A 225 -1.05 39.75 16.00
CA LEU A 225 0.31 39.49 15.49
C LEU A 225 1.25 39.00 16.61
N LYS A 226 1.18 39.60 17.80
CA LYS A 226 1.93 39.14 18.99
C LYS A 226 1.53 37.74 19.43
N LEU A 227 0.24 37.39 19.35
CA LEU A 227 -0.28 36.06 19.67
C LEU A 227 0.15 35.03 18.63
N ILE A 228 0.05 35.34 17.33
CA ILE A 228 0.50 34.48 16.23
C ILE A 228 2.01 34.23 16.33
N ALA A 229 2.81 35.26 16.63
CA ALA A 229 4.25 35.12 16.85
C ALA A 229 4.58 34.10 17.95
N ASN A 230 3.87 34.18 19.09
CA ASN A 230 4.22 33.44 20.31
C ASN A 230 3.45 32.13 20.53
N CYS A 231 2.42 31.84 19.71
CA CYS A 231 1.64 30.62 19.85
C CYS A 231 2.49 29.36 19.65
N ALA A 232 2.11 28.28 20.35
CA ALA A 232 2.65 26.95 20.10
C ALA A 232 2.01 26.40 18.84
N LYS A 233 2.73 26.48 17.72
CA LYS A 233 2.27 25.93 16.43
C LYS A 233 2.20 24.41 16.52
N GLN A 234 1.16 23.83 15.94
CA GLN A 234 0.94 22.39 15.86
C GLN A 234 0.94 22.00 14.38
N PRO A 235 2.07 21.52 13.82
CA PRO A 235 2.10 21.05 12.44
C PRO A 235 1.27 19.76 12.31
N LEU A 236 0.49 19.65 11.23
CA LEU A 236 -0.28 18.44 10.91
C LEU A 236 0.67 17.27 10.67
N SER A 237 0.18 16.03 10.81
CA SER A 237 1.03 14.83 10.68
C SER A 237 1.76 14.77 9.33
N LEU A 238 1.07 15.06 8.23
CA LEU A 238 1.69 15.08 6.91
C LEU A 238 2.74 16.20 6.78
N GLN A 239 2.51 17.36 7.39
CA GLN A 239 3.45 18.49 7.34
C GLN A 239 4.77 18.19 8.07
N GLN A 240 4.77 17.21 8.98
CA GLN A 240 5.97 16.79 9.70
C GLN A 240 6.85 15.86 8.86
N HIS A 241 6.26 15.12 7.92
CA HIS A 241 6.94 14.08 7.16
C HIS A 241 7.29 14.50 5.74
N HIS A 242 6.55 15.42 5.13
CA HIS A 242 6.78 15.89 3.77
C HIS A 242 7.43 17.27 3.74
N SER A 243 8.43 17.44 2.87
CA SER A 243 8.92 18.78 2.54
C SER A 243 7.90 19.47 1.64
N ARG A 244 7.76 20.79 1.77
CA ARG A 244 6.77 21.56 1.02
C ARG A 244 7.26 22.96 0.71
N ILE A 245 6.82 23.50 -0.42
CA ILE A 245 7.10 24.85 -0.87
C ILE A 245 5.77 25.55 -1.14
N ILE A 246 5.62 26.76 -0.58
CA ILE A 246 4.60 27.70 -1.05
C ILE A 246 5.20 28.40 -2.25
N VAL A 247 4.57 28.27 -3.42
CA VAL A 247 5.08 28.87 -4.65
C VAL A 247 4.73 30.35 -4.65
N GLU A 248 5.76 31.20 -4.60
CA GLU A 248 5.63 32.64 -4.68
C GLU A 248 5.52 33.08 -6.13
N SER A 249 6.54 32.75 -6.93
CA SER A 249 6.59 33.02 -8.37
C SER A 249 6.86 31.73 -9.14
N CYS A 250 6.32 31.68 -10.35
CA CYS A 250 6.43 30.55 -11.26
C CYS A 250 6.75 31.07 -12.66
N SER A 251 7.79 30.55 -13.29
CA SER A 251 8.22 30.95 -14.63
C SER A 251 8.58 29.74 -15.47
N ILE A 252 8.26 29.78 -16.76
CA ILE A 252 8.65 28.74 -17.72
C ILE A 252 10.06 29.07 -18.23
N VAL A 253 10.96 28.08 -18.22
CA VAL A 253 12.37 28.26 -18.63
C VAL A 253 12.63 27.66 -20.02
N GLU A 254 12.15 26.46 -20.26
CA GLU A 254 12.33 25.72 -21.52
C GLU A 254 10.97 25.19 -21.98
N GLN A 255 10.67 25.37 -23.27
CA GLN A 255 9.45 24.90 -23.92
C GLN A 255 9.85 23.89 -25.00
N ASN A 256 9.29 22.69 -24.93
CA ASN A 256 9.41 21.70 -25.99
C ASN A 256 8.07 21.66 -26.76
N ASP A 257 8.01 22.39 -27.87
CA ASP A 257 6.77 22.57 -28.64
C ASP A 257 6.24 21.23 -29.21
N ASP A 258 7.13 20.30 -29.58
CA ASP A 258 6.76 19.00 -30.16
C ASP A 258 5.98 18.08 -29.20
N LEU A 259 6.25 18.19 -27.90
CA LEU A 259 5.66 17.33 -26.86
C LEU A 259 4.66 18.07 -25.96
N SER A 260 4.43 19.37 -26.18
CA SER A 260 3.58 20.23 -25.34
C SER A 260 3.96 20.24 -23.84
N VAL A 261 5.22 19.98 -23.53
CA VAL A 261 5.76 19.96 -22.16
C VAL A 261 6.80 21.06 -21.95
N CYS A 262 6.94 21.50 -20.70
CA CYS A 262 7.84 22.57 -20.32
C CYS A 262 8.61 22.26 -19.02
N THR A 263 9.76 22.91 -18.87
CA THR A 263 10.52 22.94 -17.61
C THR A 263 10.08 24.15 -16.79
N LEU A 264 9.53 23.87 -15.61
CA LEU A 264 8.95 24.88 -14.74
C LEU A 264 9.91 25.28 -13.62
N LYS A 265 10.17 26.58 -13.47
CA LYS A 265 10.93 27.13 -12.36
C LYS A 265 9.98 27.65 -11.29
N ILE A 266 10.06 27.04 -10.11
CA ILE A 266 9.22 27.31 -8.94
C ILE A 266 10.09 27.97 -7.86
N ASN A 267 9.71 29.18 -7.42
CA ASN A 267 10.42 29.88 -6.35
C ASN A 267 9.62 29.86 -5.04
N GLY A 268 10.29 29.59 -3.93
CA GLY A 268 9.66 29.69 -2.62
C GLY A 268 10.54 29.23 -1.46
N TYR A 269 9.99 29.32 -0.25
CA TYR A 269 10.68 28.84 0.96
C TYR A 269 10.42 27.36 1.20
N VAL A 270 11.48 26.60 1.45
CA VAL A 270 11.38 25.21 1.90
C VAL A 270 10.83 25.17 3.34
N ARG A 271 9.81 24.35 3.57
CA ARG A 271 9.18 24.11 4.88
C ARG A 271 9.12 22.62 5.17
N GLY A 272 9.18 22.26 6.46
CA GLY A 272 9.14 20.88 6.90
C GLY A 272 10.54 20.25 6.96
N PRO A 273 10.70 18.97 6.64
CA PRO A 273 12.01 18.33 6.51
C PRO A 273 12.82 18.88 5.32
N PRO A 274 14.13 18.61 5.26
CA PRO A 274 14.97 19.00 4.14
C PRO A 274 14.45 18.45 2.81
N LEU A 275 14.53 19.25 1.75
CA LEU A 275 14.09 18.92 0.39
C LEU A 275 15.22 18.25 -0.40
N ASP A 276 15.00 17.04 -0.87
CA ASP A 276 15.94 16.25 -1.69
C ASP A 276 15.61 16.38 -3.18
N VAL A 277 16.62 16.53 -4.04
CA VAL A 277 16.44 16.67 -5.51
C VAL A 277 16.04 15.34 -6.15
N ASN A 278 16.48 14.22 -5.59
CA ASN A 278 16.30 12.90 -6.22
C ASN A 278 14.87 12.36 -6.05
N ARG A 279 14.10 12.93 -5.13
CA ARG A 279 12.72 12.54 -4.86
C ARG A 279 11.76 13.22 -5.83
N LEU A 280 10.56 12.68 -5.93
CA LEU A 280 9.52 13.25 -6.78
C LEU A 280 8.83 14.45 -6.11
N LEU A 281 8.38 15.38 -6.94
CA LEU A 281 7.61 16.56 -6.54
C LEU A 281 6.16 16.40 -7.00
N HIS A 282 5.23 16.48 -6.06
CA HIS A 282 3.80 16.47 -6.32
C HIS A 282 3.22 17.90 -6.27
N ILE A 283 2.49 18.28 -7.33
CA ILE A 283 1.71 19.51 -7.37
C ILE A 283 0.23 19.13 -7.37
N PRO A 284 -0.57 19.57 -6.37
CA PRO A 284 -1.97 19.19 -6.26
C PRO A 284 -2.79 19.57 -7.50
N GLY A 285 -3.45 18.57 -8.08
CA GLY A 285 -4.28 18.73 -9.27
C GLY A 285 -3.53 18.70 -10.61
N TRP A 286 -2.19 18.67 -10.60
CA TRP A 286 -1.35 18.53 -11.80
C TRP A 286 -0.66 17.17 -11.88
N GLY A 287 -0.35 16.55 -10.74
CA GLY A 287 0.28 15.23 -10.70
C GLY A 287 1.69 15.23 -10.11
N ASP A 288 2.44 14.19 -10.47
CA ASP A 288 3.77 13.89 -9.95
C ASP A 288 4.82 14.17 -11.03
N PHE A 289 5.90 14.85 -10.65
CA PHE A 289 6.95 15.28 -11.56
C PHE A 289 8.34 15.03 -10.98
N GLN A 290 9.33 14.89 -11.84
CA GLN A 290 10.74 14.80 -11.46
C GLN A 290 11.36 16.20 -11.36
N MET A 291 12.31 16.36 -10.42
CA MET A 291 13.13 17.56 -10.30
C MET A 291 14.43 17.40 -11.07
N ASP A 292 14.91 18.49 -11.67
CA ASP A 292 16.22 18.57 -12.34
C ASP A 292 17.30 19.08 -11.37
N LYS A 293 17.08 20.26 -10.79
CA LYS A 293 18.02 20.91 -9.87
C LYS A 293 17.32 21.82 -8.86
N ILE A 294 18.04 22.11 -7.79
CA ILE A 294 17.66 23.09 -6.77
C ILE A 294 18.75 24.17 -6.71
N ASP A 295 18.36 25.41 -7.01
CA ASP A 295 19.18 26.59 -6.79
C ASP A 295 18.75 27.29 -5.49
N VAL A 296 19.72 27.78 -4.72
CA VAL A 296 19.48 28.62 -3.55
C VAL A 296 19.63 30.07 -3.97
N ILE A 297 18.58 30.83 -3.73
CA ILE A 297 18.51 32.26 -4.03
C ILE A 297 18.65 33.05 -2.74
N THR A 298 19.28 34.23 -2.84
CA THR A 298 19.31 35.19 -1.74
C THR A 298 17.90 35.60 -1.33
N ASP A 299 17.60 35.47 -0.04
CA ASP A 299 16.26 35.72 0.53
C ASP A 299 15.68 37.09 0.11
N PRO A 300 14.54 37.12 -0.63
CA PRO A 300 13.93 38.38 -1.06
C PRO A 300 13.28 39.15 0.09
N HIS A 301 12.88 38.46 1.17
CA HIS A 301 12.15 39.05 2.30
C HIS A 301 12.90 38.82 3.63
N PRO A 302 14.12 39.37 3.80
CA PRO A 302 14.90 39.19 5.02
C PRO A 302 14.28 39.95 6.20
N LEU A 303 14.53 39.47 7.42
CA LEU A 303 14.03 40.13 8.65
C LEU A 303 14.68 41.51 8.89
N HIS A 304 15.96 41.64 8.52
CA HIS A 304 16.70 42.90 8.58
C HIS A 304 17.20 43.21 7.16
N LYS A 305 16.90 44.40 6.65
CA LYS A 305 17.51 44.89 5.42
C LYS A 305 18.96 45.28 5.73
N TYR A 306 19.94 44.52 5.23
CA TYR A 306 21.32 44.95 5.28
C TYR A 306 21.53 46.03 4.22
N GLY A 307 22.08 47.18 4.62
CA GLY A 307 22.34 48.30 3.73
C GLY A 307 23.49 47.99 2.79
N LYS A 308 23.18 47.36 1.65
CA LYS A 308 23.91 47.38 0.37
C LYS A 308 23.03 46.70 -0.68
N SER A 309 23.07 47.21 -1.90
CA SER A 309 22.38 46.68 -3.08
C SER A 309 22.71 45.19 -3.24
N HIS A 310 21.79 44.33 -2.84
CA HIS A 310 21.95 42.89 -2.95
C HIS A 310 21.79 42.50 -4.41
N VAL A 311 22.91 42.18 -5.06
CA VAL A 311 22.90 41.31 -6.25
C VAL A 311 22.26 40.00 -5.80
N ILE A 312 21.23 39.54 -6.52
CA ILE A 312 20.60 38.25 -6.26
C ILE A 312 21.58 37.16 -6.72
N GLU A 313 22.48 36.76 -5.82
CA GLU A 313 23.34 35.62 -6.06
C GLU A 313 22.48 34.36 -6.04
N THR A 314 22.48 33.65 -7.16
CA THR A 314 21.83 32.35 -7.35
C THR A 314 22.94 31.30 -7.35
N CYS A 315 22.95 30.42 -6.35
CA CYS A 315 23.94 29.37 -6.22
C CYS A 315 23.26 28.01 -6.38
N THR A 316 23.70 27.21 -7.35
CA THR A 316 23.21 25.84 -7.50
C THR A 316 23.64 25.01 -6.30
N PHE A 317 22.67 24.45 -5.58
CA PHE A 317 22.93 23.65 -4.39
C PHE A 317 23.10 22.17 -4.72
N ALA A 318 22.19 21.62 -5.53
CA ALA A 318 22.21 20.23 -5.92
C ALA A 318 21.52 20.01 -7.27
N VAL A 319 22.04 19.06 -8.04
CA VAL A 319 21.50 18.56 -9.32
C VAL A 319 21.12 17.11 -9.11
N ALA A 320 20.08 16.62 -9.79
CA ALA A 320 19.61 15.25 -9.68
C ALA A 320 20.68 14.25 -10.16
N ASP A 321 20.91 13.19 -9.36
CA ASP A 321 21.79 12.07 -9.73
C ASP A 321 20.93 11.02 -10.48
N PRO A 322 21.16 10.74 -11.79
CA PRO A 322 20.32 9.81 -12.54
C PRO A 322 20.27 8.38 -11.97
N ALA A 323 21.30 7.97 -11.22
CA ALA A 323 21.39 6.65 -10.59
C ALA A 323 20.57 6.52 -9.29
N LYS A 324 20.29 7.63 -8.60
CA LYS A 324 19.52 7.66 -7.34
C LYS A 324 18.13 8.25 -7.52
N GLN A 325 17.91 8.97 -8.61
CA GLN A 325 16.65 9.60 -8.93
C GLN A 325 15.53 8.57 -9.01
N GLU A 326 14.42 8.86 -8.34
CA GLU A 326 13.27 7.99 -8.37
C GLU A 326 12.62 8.00 -9.77
N ASN A 327 12.30 6.81 -10.27
CA ASN A 327 11.62 6.65 -11.54
C ASN A 327 10.17 7.13 -11.45
N LEU A 328 9.64 7.68 -12.55
CA LEU A 328 8.25 8.10 -12.71
C LEU A 328 7.29 6.92 -13.02
N GLU A 329 7.78 5.68 -13.02
CA GLU A 329 6.95 4.49 -13.24
C GLU A 329 5.99 4.23 -12.07
N SER A 330 4.70 4.43 -12.32
CA SER A 330 3.63 4.21 -11.32
C SER A 330 3.11 2.77 -11.29
N GLN A 331 3.30 2.00 -12.36
CA GLN A 331 2.76 0.64 -12.56
C GLN A 331 3.90 -0.36 -12.78
N ALA A 332 3.71 -1.58 -12.30
CA ALA A 332 4.60 -2.68 -12.63
C ALA A 332 4.32 -3.19 -14.04
N THR A 333 5.38 -3.52 -14.79
CA THR A 333 5.27 -4.22 -16.07
C THR A 333 4.70 -5.62 -15.84
N VAL A 334 3.56 -5.92 -16.45
CA VAL A 334 2.98 -7.27 -16.42
C VAL A 334 3.69 -8.11 -17.46
N ASP A 335 4.23 -9.25 -17.04
CA ASP A 335 4.74 -10.24 -17.97
C ASP A 335 3.56 -10.95 -18.62
N GLU A 336 3.23 -10.55 -19.86
CA GLU A 336 2.09 -11.07 -20.62
C GLU A 336 2.18 -12.58 -20.87
N MET A 337 3.39 -13.16 -20.82
CA MET A 337 3.60 -14.61 -20.96
C MET A 337 3.30 -15.40 -19.69
N ASN A 338 3.10 -14.73 -18.56
CA ASN A 338 2.89 -15.31 -17.23
C ASN A 338 1.44 -15.14 -16.72
N VAL A 339 0.54 -14.58 -17.54
CA VAL A 339 -0.89 -14.58 -17.24
C VAL A 339 -1.37 -16.01 -17.44
N ASP A 340 -1.61 -16.70 -16.33
CA ASP A 340 -2.06 -18.09 -16.23
C ASP A 340 -2.87 -18.53 -17.44
N GLN A 341 -2.20 -19.25 -18.33
CA GLN A 341 -2.78 -20.02 -19.41
C GLN A 341 -3.47 -21.23 -18.78
N THR A 342 -4.61 -21.03 -18.13
CA THR A 342 -5.53 -22.12 -17.78
C THR A 342 -6.30 -22.53 -19.03
N TRP A 343 -5.58 -23.09 -20.00
CA TRP A 343 -6.23 -24.04 -20.90
C TRP A 343 -6.74 -25.19 -20.03
N PRO A 344 -7.98 -25.65 -20.23
CA PRO A 344 -8.46 -26.85 -19.57
C PRO A 344 -7.45 -27.97 -19.79
N THR A 345 -7.13 -28.69 -18.73
CA THR A 345 -6.14 -29.77 -18.80
C THR A 345 -6.63 -30.81 -19.81
N GLU A 346 -5.72 -31.44 -20.55
CA GLU A 346 -6.07 -32.47 -21.55
C GLU A 346 -6.92 -33.60 -20.92
N GLU A 347 -6.75 -33.83 -19.61
CA GLU A 347 -7.57 -34.73 -18.80
C GLU A 347 -9.01 -34.24 -18.60
N GLU A 348 -9.24 -32.95 -18.35
CA GLU A 348 -10.58 -32.37 -18.18
C GLU A 348 -11.34 -32.29 -19.52
N ILE A 349 -10.61 -32.00 -20.61
CA ILE A 349 -11.15 -32.06 -21.98
C ILE A 349 -11.53 -33.50 -22.31
N ALA A 350 -10.67 -34.47 -22.02
CA ALA A 350 -10.97 -35.89 -22.22
C ALA A 350 -12.12 -36.38 -21.33
N GLN A 351 -12.28 -35.83 -20.12
CA GLN A 351 -13.41 -36.13 -19.24
C GLN A 351 -14.71 -35.59 -19.82
N SER A 352 -14.72 -34.33 -20.26
CA SER A 352 -15.89 -33.71 -20.89
C SER A 352 -16.23 -34.36 -22.24
N GLN A 353 -15.22 -34.81 -23.00
CA GLN A 353 -15.39 -35.61 -24.22
C GLN A 353 -15.95 -36.99 -23.92
N LYS A 354 -15.48 -37.69 -22.88
CA LYS A 354 -16.07 -38.97 -22.45
C LYS A 354 -17.51 -38.82 -21.95
N ASP A 355 -17.80 -37.78 -21.19
CA ASP A 355 -19.15 -37.50 -20.70
C ASP A 355 -20.11 -37.14 -21.84
N THR A 356 -19.61 -36.53 -22.92
CA THR A 356 -20.40 -36.25 -24.14
C THR A 356 -20.51 -37.45 -25.08
N GLU A 357 -19.48 -38.31 -25.15
CA GLU A 357 -19.48 -39.55 -25.95
C GLU A 357 -20.50 -40.59 -25.44
N HIS A 358 -20.82 -40.59 -24.14
CA HIS A 358 -21.85 -41.49 -23.57
C HIS A 358 -23.31 -41.11 -23.90
N LEU A 359 -23.56 -40.09 -24.72
CA LEU A 359 -24.91 -39.59 -25.05
C LEU A 359 -25.38 -39.81 -26.50
N ILE A 360 -24.54 -40.39 -27.37
CA ILE A 360 -24.95 -40.63 -28.76
C ILE A 360 -25.74 -41.94 -28.85
N ARG A 361 -27.07 -41.86 -28.70
CA ARG A 361 -28.01 -42.97 -28.88
C ARG A 361 -28.69 -42.88 -30.25
N ARG A 362 -28.76 -43.99 -31.00
CA ARG A 362 -29.61 -44.07 -32.20
C ARG A 362 -31.06 -44.30 -31.76
N LEU A 363 -31.87 -43.25 -31.85
CA LEU A 363 -33.28 -43.25 -31.45
C LEU A 363 -34.18 -43.22 -32.70
N PRO A 364 -35.32 -43.92 -32.70
CA PRO A 364 -36.33 -43.75 -33.74
C PRO A 364 -36.80 -42.29 -33.81
N GLU A 365 -37.02 -41.77 -35.02
CA GLU A 365 -37.55 -40.41 -35.23
C GLU A 365 -38.88 -40.22 -34.49
N GLY A 366 -39.01 -39.10 -33.76
CA GLY A 366 -40.18 -38.80 -32.93
C GLY A 366 -40.16 -39.39 -31.52
N THR A 367 -39.09 -40.07 -31.09
CA THR A 367 -38.96 -40.55 -29.71
C THR A 367 -38.69 -39.39 -28.76
N SER A 368 -39.59 -39.16 -27.78
CA SER A 368 -39.38 -38.14 -26.75
C SER A 368 -38.18 -38.48 -25.85
N THR A 369 -37.52 -37.46 -25.28
CA THR A 369 -36.40 -37.65 -24.33
C THR A 369 -36.76 -38.57 -23.16
N TYR A 370 -38.03 -38.56 -22.72
CA TYR A 370 -38.53 -39.49 -21.72
C TYR A 370 -38.55 -40.93 -22.24
N GLN A 371 -39.12 -41.19 -23.42
CA GLN A 371 -39.14 -42.54 -24.03
C GLN A 371 -37.72 -43.05 -24.31
N ALA A 372 -36.80 -42.15 -24.71
CA ALA A 372 -35.40 -42.46 -24.95
C ALA A 372 -34.65 -43.01 -23.72
N CYS A 373 -35.07 -42.62 -22.51
CA CYS A 373 -34.48 -43.10 -21.25
C CYS A 373 -34.93 -44.52 -20.86
N TRP A 374 -36.04 -45.03 -21.41
CA TRP A 374 -36.58 -46.37 -21.11
C TRP A 374 -36.09 -47.45 -22.08
N ILE A 375 -35.51 -47.05 -23.21
CA ILE A 375 -34.82 -47.97 -24.10
C ILE A 375 -33.54 -48.40 -23.36
N LEU A 376 -33.62 -49.56 -22.71
CA LEU A 376 -32.54 -50.17 -21.95
C LEU A 376 -31.33 -50.37 -22.85
N ASP A 377 -30.16 -49.97 -22.35
CA ASP A 377 -28.88 -50.41 -22.89
C ASP A 377 -28.76 -51.91 -22.55
N ASN A 378 -28.87 -52.79 -23.54
CA ASN A 378 -28.51 -54.20 -23.36
C ASN A 378 -26.98 -54.27 -23.25
N GLY A 379 -26.46 -53.83 -22.10
CA GLY A 379 -25.05 -53.73 -21.77
C GLY A 379 -24.67 -54.63 -20.60
N SER A 380 -25.09 -55.89 -20.65
CA SER A 380 -24.37 -57.03 -20.05
C SER A 380 -25.03 -58.34 -20.50
N ASP A 381 -24.68 -58.83 -21.68
CA ASP A 381 -24.58 -60.27 -21.92
C ASP A 381 -23.71 -60.47 -23.17
N ASP A 382 -22.72 -61.35 -23.01
CA ASP A 382 -21.96 -61.96 -24.09
C ASP A 382 -22.93 -62.48 -25.17
N ASP A 383 -22.80 -62.01 -26.42
CA ASP A 383 -22.81 -62.94 -27.55
C ASP A 383 -22.33 -62.30 -28.86
N VAL A 384 -21.53 -63.11 -29.54
CA VAL A 384 -20.93 -62.92 -30.85
C VAL A 384 -22.01 -62.81 -31.92
N SER A 385 -21.94 -61.78 -32.77
CA SER A 385 -22.03 -61.90 -34.24
C SER A 385 -21.95 -60.52 -34.91
N GLU A 386 -20.94 -60.33 -35.76
CA GLU A 386 -21.00 -59.33 -36.82
C GLU A 386 -22.18 -59.64 -37.74
N PRO A 387 -22.90 -58.61 -38.21
CA PRO A 387 -23.42 -58.64 -39.56
C PRO A 387 -22.85 -57.47 -40.36
N GLU A 388 -22.13 -57.83 -41.42
CA GLU A 388 -21.96 -57.00 -42.60
C GLU A 388 -23.34 -56.65 -43.18
N GLN A 389 -23.70 -55.37 -43.17
CA GLN A 389 -24.59 -54.81 -44.19
C GLN A 389 -24.39 -53.29 -44.26
N GLU A 390 -23.77 -52.87 -45.37
CA GLU A 390 -23.79 -51.50 -45.86
C GLU A 390 -25.24 -51.03 -45.99
N ASN A 391 -25.64 -50.03 -45.21
CA ASN A 391 -26.79 -49.20 -45.51
C ASN A 391 -26.44 -47.76 -45.11
N GLU A 392 -26.42 -46.89 -46.11
CA GLU A 392 -26.31 -45.45 -45.97
C GLU A 392 -27.37 -44.92 -45.00
N CYS A 393 -26.95 -44.45 -43.82
CA CYS A 393 -27.80 -43.63 -42.98
C CYS A 393 -26.98 -42.50 -42.37
N ASN A 394 -27.40 -41.27 -42.69
CA ASN A 394 -26.74 -40.03 -42.31
C ASN A 394 -26.58 -39.93 -40.78
N THR A 395 -25.34 -39.71 -40.34
CA THR A 395 -25.03 -39.26 -38.99
C THR A 395 -25.66 -37.88 -38.78
N VAL A 396 -26.80 -37.81 -38.07
CA VAL A 396 -27.36 -36.53 -37.63
C VAL A 396 -26.63 -36.12 -36.36
N LEU A 397 -25.81 -35.08 -36.48
CA LEU A 397 -25.14 -34.41 -35.38
C LEU A 397 -26.20 -33.62 -34.60
N PHE A 398 -26.50 -34.00 -33.36
CA PHE A 398 -27.34 -33.19 -32.47
C PHE A 398 -26.55 -31.94 -32.06
N ASN A 399 -26.68 -30.86 -32.83
CA ASN A 399 -26.37 -29.52 -32.35
C ASN A 399 -27.55 -29.07 -31.48
N LEU A 400 -27.39 -29.11 -30.16
CA LEU A 400 -28.43 -28.79 -29.17
C LEU A 400 -28.86 -27.31 -29.14
N ASP A 401 -28.28 -26.47 -29.99
CA ASP A 401 -28.50 -25.02 -29.95
C ASP A 401 -29.50 -24.50 -31.00
N GLU A 402 -29.81 -25.25 -32.06
CA GLU A 402 -30.67 -24.76 -33.15
C GLU A 402 -32.14 -25.21 -33.06
N ASP A 403 -32.46 -26.29 -32.34
CA ASP A 403 -33.82 -26.85 -32.30
C ASP A 403 -34.75 -26.22 -31.23
N MET A 404 -34.22 -25.43 -30.29
CA MET A 404 -35.05 -24.76 -29.26
C MET A 404 -35.86 -23.57 -29.80
N ASP A 405 -35.40 -22.89 -30.87
CA ASP A 405 -36.11 -21.76 -31.47
C ASP A 405 -37.31 -22.20 -32.33
N SER A 406 -37.24 -23.41 -32.90
CA SER A 406 -38.34 -23.97 -33.71
C SER A 406 -39.53 -24.46 -32.86
N LEU A 407 -39.28 -24.95 -31.64
CA LEU A 407 -40.31 -25.43 -30.70
C LEU A 407 -41.09 -24.30 -30.03
N ILE A 408 -40.47 -23.12 -29.84
CA ILE A 408 -41.15 -21.92 -29.33
C ILE A 408 -42.14 -21.37 -30.37
N ALA A 409 -41.85 -21.51 -31.67
CA ALA A 409 -42.75 -21.08 -32.75
C ALA A 409 -44.02 -21.93 -32.87
N VAL A 410 -43.94 -23.24 -32.62
CA VAL A 410 -45.08 -24.17 -32.76
C VAL A 410 -46.07 -24.07 -31.58
N SER A 411 -45.57 -23.82 -30.36
CA SER A 411 -46.43 -23.63 -29.17
C SER A 411 -47.26 -22.34 -29.20
N ARG A 412 -46.96 -21.41 -30.12
CA ARG A 412 -47.66 -20.13 -30.27
C ARG A 412 -48.85 -20.19 -31.25
N ALA A 413 -49.05 -21.31 -31.96
CA ALA A 413 -50.06 -21.45 -33.00
C ALA A 413 -51.34 -22.20 -32.56
N GLU A 414 -51.38 -22.79 -31.36
CA GLU A 414 -52.55 -23.52 -30.86
C GLU A 414 -53.14 -22.89 -29.59
N SER A 415 -53.81 -21.74 -29.74
CA SER A 415 -54.89 -21.35 -28.84
C SER A 415 -55.78 -20.30 -29.50
N VAL A 416 -56.76 -20.76 -30.27
CA VAL A 416 -57.88 -19.98 -30.79
C VAL A 416 -59.18 -20.63 -30.31
N ASP A 417 -60.13 -19.77 -29.92
CA ASP A 417 -61.52 -19.94 -29.44
C ASP A 417 -61.73 -20.07 -27.91
N GLN A 418 -62.05 -18.96 -27.21
CA GLN A 418 -63.38 -18.32 -26.97
C GLN A 418 -64.30 -19.18 -26.07
N ASP A 419 -64.80 -18.76 -24.90
CA ASP A 419 -65.54 -17.52 -24.64
C ASP A 419 -65.83 -17.23 -23.12
N VAL A 420 -65.94 -15.93 -22.79
CA VAL A 420 -66.84 -15.25 -21.81
C VAL A 420 -66.75 -15.56 -20.28
N MET A 421 -66.14 -14.66 -19.50
CA MET A 421 -66.88 -13.77 -18.58
C MET A 421 -66.00 -12.70 -17.91
N GLN A 422 -66.52 -11.47 -17.97
CA GLN A 422 -65.94 -10.21 -17.53
C GLN A 422 -66.48 -9.83 -16.15
N LYS A 423 -65.62 -9.40 -15.19
CA LYS A 423 -65.93 -8.31 -14.22
C LYS A 423 -64.72 -7.89 -13.36
N LYS A 424 -64.21 -6.70 -13.71
CA LYS A 424 -63.76 -5.56 -12.88
C LYS A 424 -62.95 -5.83 -11.60
N TYR A 425 -61.69 -5.39 -11.60
CA TYR A 425 -61.24 -4.26 -10.77
C TYR A 425 -60.11 -3.50 -11.52
N THR A 426 -60.40 -2.25 -11.83
CA THR A 426 -59.54 -1.23 -12.45
C THR A 426 -58.56 -0.65 -11.43
N GLN A 427 -57.29 -0.53 -11.80
CA GLN A 427 -56.39 0.54 -11.34
C GLN A 427 -55.78 1.18 -12.59
N GLU A 428 -55.95 2.49 -12.69
CA GLU A 428 -55.52 3.34 -13.78
C GLU A 428 -54.00 3.45 -13.79
N GLU A 429 -53.35 2.97 -14.85
CA GLU A 429 -52.07 3.49 -15.31
C GLU A 429 -52.37 4.37 -16.52
N VAL A 430 -52.10 5.66 -16.38
CA VAL A 430 -52.15 6.63 -17.47
C VAL A 430 -50.90 6.40 -18.32
N GLU A 431 -51.08 5.81 -19.50
CA GLU A 431 -50.11 5.83 -20.58
C GLU A 431 -49.91 7.28 -21.05
N MET A 432 -48.70 7.80 -20.88
CA MET A 432 -48.24 8.99 -21.60
C MET A 432 -47.44 8.50 -22.80
N SER A 433 -47.98 8.80 -23.99
CA SER A 433 -47.42 8.52 -25.30
C SER A 433 -46.07 9.20 -25.51
N GLU A 434 -45.21 8.48 -26.23
CA GLU A 434 -43.99 8.96 -26.87
C GLU A 434 -44.32 10.01 -27.96
N ASP A 435 -43.32 10.83 -28.27
CA ASP A 435 -43.20 11.79 -29.38
C ASP A 435 -43.45 13.29 -29.08
N VAL A 436 -42.45 13.97 -28.52
CA VAL A 436 -41.92 15.26 -29.04
C VAL A 436 -40.43 15.36 -28.70
N GLU A 437 -39.56 15.20 -29.72
CA GLU A 437 -38.16 15.65 -29.66
C GLU A 437 -38.13 17.18 -29.69
N THR A 438 -37.99 17.86 -28.55
CA THR A 438 -37.49 19.24 -28.45
C THR A 438 -36.96 19.52 -27.03
N GLU A 439 -35.64 19.70 -26.92
CA GLU A 439 -34.89 20.39 -25.85
C GLU A 439 -35.33 20.20 -24.37
N CYS A 440 -34.86 19.12 -23.72
CA CYS A 440 -34.79 19.03 -22.24
C CYS A 440 -33.66 18.08 -21.78
N SER A 441 -32.43 18.58 -21.63
CA SER A 441 -31.36 17.82 -20.94
C SER A 441 -31.62 17.67 -19.44
N ASP A 442 -32.35 18.63 -18.84
CA ASP A 442 -32.45 18.76 -17.40
C ASP A 442 -33.49 17.80 -16.78
N GLU A 443 -34.51 17.38 -17.54
CA GLU A 443 -35.54 16.45 -17.05
C GLU A 443 -35.01 15.01 -16.90
N ASN A 444 -34.07 14.58 -17.75
CA ASN A 444 -33.47 13.24 -17.69
C ASN A 444 -32.62 13.03 -16.41
N ASP A 445 -31.87 14.06 -15.98
CA ASP A 445 -31.02 14.00 -14.79
C ASP A 445 -31.85 13.90 -13.50
N ASP A 446 -33.02 14.55 -13.45
CA ASP A 446 -33.92 14.50 -12.32
C ASP A 446 -34.65 13.14 -12.22
N VAL A 447 -35.05 12.56 -13.36
CA VAL A 447 -35.63 11.21 -13.40
C VAL A 447 -34.64 10.15 -12.88
N GLU A 448 -33.38 10.21 -13.32
CA GLU A 448 -32.34 9.29 -12.84
C GLU A 448 -32.04 9.50 -11.34
N ARG A 449 -32.07 10.74 -10.85
CA ARG A 449 -31.93 11.02 -9.41
C ARG A 449 -33.07 10.37 -8.61
N CYS A 450 -34.32 10.55 -9.03
CA CYS A 450 -35.48 9.94 -8.37
C CYS A 450 -35.43 8.41 -8.40
N ARG A 451 -35.00 7.82 -9.52
CA ARG A 451 -34.78 6.37 -9.63
C ARG A 451 -33.76 5.89 -8.60
N ARG A 452 -32.63 6.57 -8.47
CA ARG A 452 -31.56 6.18 -7.53
C ARG A 452 -31.99 6.32 -6.06
N GLU A 453 -32.78 7.32 -5.73
CA GLU A 453 -33.39 7.46 -4.39
C GLU A 453 -34.38 6.34 -4.08
N LYS A 454 -35.13 5.88 -5.08
CA LYS A 454 -36.01 4.70 -4.95
C LYS A 454 -35.17 3.44 -4.71
N GLU A 455 -34.11 3.23 -5.48
CA GLU A 455 -33.19 2.08 -5.29
C GLU A 455 -32.51 2.08 -3.91
N GLU A 456 -32.12 3.25 -3.38
CA GLU A 456 -31.53 3.35 -2.04
C GLU A 456 -32.56 2.98 -0.95
N ARG A 457 -33.78 3.54 -1.03
CA ARG A 457 -34.88 3.21 -0.11
C ARG A 457 -35.27 1.73 -0.16
N GLU A 458 -35.26 1.13 -1.34
CA GLU A 458 -35.51 -0.30 -1.52
C GLU A 458 -34.38 -1.13 -0.90
N ASN A 459 -33.12 -0.73 -1.09
CA ASN A 459 -31.97 -1.42 -0.50
C ASN A 459 -31.91 -1.28 1.04
N GLU A 460 -32.37 -0.17 1.61
CA GLU A 460 -32.52 0.00 3.07
C GLU A 460 -33.58 -0.94 3.65
N LYS A 461 -34.72 -1.09 2.96
CA LYS A 461 -35.80 -2.01 3.36
C LYS A 461 -35.42 -3.48 3.15
N PHE A 462 -34.81 -3.78 2.01
CA PHE A 462 -34.52 -5.12 1.50
C PHE A 462 -33.04 -5.23 1.10
N PRO A 463 -32.14 -5.53 2.05
CA PRO A 463 -30.70 -5.44 1.82
C PRO A 463 -30.16 -6.58 0.94
N ASP A 464 -29.62 -6.22 -0.22
CA ASP A 464 -29.02 -7.12 -1.22
C ASP A 464 -29.97 -8.17 -1.82
N GLU A 465 -31.28 -7.95 -1.73
CA GLU A 465 -32.26 -8.79 -2.41
C GLU A 465 -32.17 -8.58 -3.93
N VAL A 466 -32.20 -9.69 -4.67
CA VAL A 466 -32.08 -9.71 -6.11
C VAL A 466 -33.03 -10.76 -6.66
N ASP A 467 -33.90 -10.35 -7.58
CA ASP A 467 -34.82 -11.27 -8.25
C ASP A 467 -34.08 -12.15 -9.25
N THR A 468 -34.43 -13.44 -9.27
CA THR A 468 -33.98 -14.37 -10.30
C THR A 468 -34.65 -14.04 -11.63
N PRO A 469 -33.89 -13.97 -12.73
CA PRO A 469 -34.46 -13.64 -14.03
C PRO A 469 -35.26 -14.85 -14.53
N LEU A 470 -36.28 -14.60 -15.35
CA LEU A 470 -37.05 -15.66 -16.01
C LEU A 470 -36.35 -16.15 -17.28
N ASP A 471 -35.65 -15.25 -17.98
CA ASP A 471 -35.11 -15.50 -19.32
C ASP A 471 -33.77 -16.25 -19.31
N VAL A 472 -33.00 -16.15 -18.22
CA VAL A 472 -31.66 -16.73 -18.09
C VAL A 472 -31.64 -17.71 -16.92
N SER A 473 -30.91 -18.83 -17.04
CA SER A 473 -30.75 -19.75 -15.92
C SER A 473 -30.09 -19.07 -14.71
N ALA A 474 -30.53 -19.42 -13.50
CA ALA A 474 -29.92 -18.84 -12.30
C ALA A 474 -28.47 -19.33 -12.13
N ALA A 475 -28.14 -20.54 -12.57
CA ALA A 475 -26.78 -21.06 -12.59
C ALA A 475 -25.84 -20.16 -13.40
N GLU A 476 -26.19 -19.80 -14.64
CA GLU A 476 -25.37 -18.92 -15.48
C GLU A 476 -25.24 -17.51 -14.90
N ARG A 477 -26.37 -16.90 -14.46
CA ARG A 477 -26.34 -15.54 -13.89
C ARG A 477 -25.47 -15.46 -12.63
N PHE A 478 -25.48 -16.51 -11.81
CA PHE A 478 -24.76 -16.57 -10.54
C PHE A 478 -23.55 -17.50 -10.58
N GLN A 479 -22.99 -17.79 -11.76
CA GLN A 479 -21.86 -18.73 -11.93
C GLN A 479 -20.65 -18.40 -11.04
N LYS A 480 -20.32 -17.11 -10.88
CA LYS A 480 -19.20 -16.62 -10.06
C LYS A 480 -19.53 -16.53 -8.55
N TYR A 481 -20.72 -16.96 -8.15
CA TYR A 481 -21.14 -16.92 -6.76
C TYR A 481 -21.02 -18.30 -6.12
N ARG A 482 -20.73 -18.29 -4.82
CA ARG A 482 -20.74 -19.49 -3.99
C ARG A 482 -21.53 -19.29 -2.70
N GLY A 483 -22.11 -20.37 -2.20
CA GLY A 483 -22.69 -20.41 -0.86
C GLY A 483 -21.61 -20.48 0.21
N LEU A 484 -21.77 -19.72 1.29
CA LEU A 484 -20.91 -19.85 2.48
C LEU A 484 -21.79 -20.25 3.66
N ALA A 485 -21.37 -21.27 4.41
CA ALA A 485 -22.05 -21.66 5.65
C ALA A 485 -22.01 -20.54 6.70
N SER A 486 -20.90 -19.79 6.77
CA SER A 486 -20.82 -18.59 7.60
C SER A 486 -19.90 -17.53 7.00
N PHE A 487 -20.43 -16.31 6.88
CA PHE A 487 -19.66 -15.17 6.41
C PHE A 487 -18.47 -14.85 7.32
N ARG A 488 -18.47 -15.23 8.60
CA ARG A 488 -17.38 -14.88 9.53
C ARG A 488 -16.30 -15.95 9.63
N THR A 489 -16.67 -17.23 9.62
CA THR A 489 -15.73 -18.35 9.91
C THR A 489 -15.24 -19.08 8.67
N SER A 490 -16.03 -19.16 7.59
CA SER A 490 -15.62 -19.89 6.39
C SER A 490 -14.35 -19.27 5.77
N HIS A 491 -13.42 -20.09 5.31
CA HIS A 491 -12.22 -19.61 4.63
C HIS A 491 -12.57 -19.06 3.24
N TRP A 492 -11.77 -18.10 2.76
CA TRP A 492 -11.84 -17.56 1.41
C TRP A 492 -10.41 -17.21 1.00
N ASP A 493 -9.95 -17.74 -0.14
CA ASP A 493 -8.58 -17.52 -0.57
C ASP A 493 -8.40 -16.12 -1.18
N VAL A 494 -7.29 -15.46 -0.83
CA VAL A 494 -6.98 -14.08 -1.20
C VAL A 494 -6.43 -14.00 -2.61
N ASN A 495 -5.88 -15.09 -3.15
CA ASN A 495 -5.27 -15.10 -4.48
C ASN A 495 -6.17 -15.75 -5.54
N GLU A 496 -7.40 -16.11 -5.17
CA GLU A 496 -8.39 -16.69 -6.07
C GLU A 496 -9.06 -15.61 -6.96
N GLU A 497 -9.16 -15.90 -8.26
CA GLU A 497 -9.83 -15.08 -9.29
C GLU A 497 -9.35 -13.62 -9.35
N LEU A 498 -8.03 -13.39 -9.33
CA LEU A 498 -7.49 -12.04 -9.40
C LEU A 498 -7.65 -11.42 -10.81
N PRO A 499 -8.09 -10.15 -10.91
CA PRO A 499 -8.10 -9.43 -12.17
C PRO A 499 -6.67 -9.18 -12.70
N PRO A 500 -6.46 -9.06 -14.03
CA PRO A 500 -5.16 -8.73 -14.60
C PRO A 500 -4.52 -7.45 -14.03
N GLU A 501 -5.34 -6.48 -13.61
CA GLU A 501 -4.89 -5.24 -12.99
C GLU A 501 -4.14 -5.46 -11.67
N TYR A 502 -4.39 -6.56 -10.96
CA TYR A 502 -3.64 -6.91 -9.74
C TYR A 502 -2.18 -7.27 -10.03
N GLY A 503 -1.83 -7.64 -11.27
CA GLY A 503 -0.43 -7.82 -11.69
C GLY A 503 0.32 -6.50 -11.85
N ARG A 504 -0.38 -5.37 -12.04
CA ARG A 504 0.21 -4.02 -12.26
C ARG A 504 0.51 -3.28 -10.96
N ILE A 505 -0.07 -3.70 -9.84
CA ILE A 505 0.02 -2.99 -8.57
C ILE A 505 1.18 -3.50 -7.70
N PHE A 506 1.64 -2.64 -6.81
CA PHE A 506 2.66 -2.99 -5.82
C PHE A 506 2.00 -3.42 -4.50
N GLN A 507 2.52 -4.49 -3.92
CA GLN A 507 2.11 -4.99 -2.60
C GLN A 507 3.25 -4.84 -1.60
N PHE A 508 2.93 -4.39 -0.38
CA PHE A 508 3.86 -4.44 0.74
C PHE A 508 3.72 -5.77 1.48
N GLU A 509 4.85 -6.36 1.86
CA GLU A 509 4.85 -7.47 2.83
C GLU A 509 4.34 -7.00 4.20
N ASN A 510 4.83 -5.84 4.67
CA ASN A 510 4.35 -5.19 5.88
C ASN A 510 4.34 -3.67 5.73
N PHE A 511 3.15 -3.12 5.48
CA PHE A 511 2.96 -1.67 5.28
C PHE A 511 3.36 -0.85 6.51
N LYS A 512 2.97 -1.27 7.72
CA LYS A 512 3.21 -0.51 8.96
C LYS A 512 4.68 -0.42 9.32
N ALA A 513 5.43 -1.50 9.13
CA ALA A 513 6.88 -1.52 9.38
C ALA A 513 7.63 -0.63 8.38
N THR A 514 7.27 -0.73 7.10
CA THR A 514 7.85 0.07 6.02
C THR A 514 7.58 1.57 6.22
N CYS A 515 6.33 1.93 6.54
CA CYS A 515 5.94 3.30 6.86
C CYS A 515 6.77 3.89 8.01
N LYS A 516 6.95 3.14 9.11
CA LYS A 516 7.78 3.59 10.24
C LYS A 516 9.26 3.73 9.87
N ARG A 517 9.78 2.88 8.99
CA ARG A 517 11.18 2.97 8.53
C ARG A 517 11.39 4.26 7.73
N ILE A 518 10.54 4.50 6.73
CA ILE A 518 10.62 5.66 5.83
C ILE A 518 10.43 6.97 6.60
N VAL A 519 9.46 7.02 7.52
CA VAL A 519 9.17 8.23 8.32
C VAL A 519 10.33 8.60 9.27
N ASN A 520 11.05 7.61 9.79
CA ASN A 520 12.16 7.84 10.73
C ASN A 520 13.53 7.95 10.05
N GLU A 521 13.59 7.77 8.73
CA GLU A 521 14.82 7.89 7.96
C GLU A 521 15.34 9.34 7.99
N GLU A 522 16.65 9.50 8.19
CA GLU A 522 17.27 10.82 8.19
C GLU A 522 17.30 11.38 6.77
N LYS A 523 16.62 12.51 6.57
CA LYS A 523 16.54 13.17 5.26
C LYS A 523 17.74 14.09 5.02
N THR A 524 18.33 13.97 3.84
CA THR A 524 19.39 14.85 3.32
C THR A 524 18.82 15.81 2.28
N GLY A 525 19.25 17.07 2.25
CA GLY A 525 18.78 18.03 1.25
C GLY A 525 18.82 19.48 1.71
N ALA A 526 18.14 20.36 0.96
CA ALA A 526 18.03 21.78 1.27
C ALA A 526 17.19 21.97 2.56
N PRO A 527 17.75 22.55 3.64
CA PRO A 527 17.05 22.66 4.92
C PRO A 527 15.92 23.69 4.89
N ALA A 528 14.94 23.52 5.79
CA ALA A 528 13.83 24.46 5.90
C ALA A 528 14.28 25.89 6.23
N GLY A 529 13.67 26.86 5.55
CA GLY A 529 13.92 28.29 5.69
C GLY A 529 14.82 28.89 4.61
N TRP A 530 15.44 28.07 3.78
CA TRP A 530 16.12 28.54 2.58
C TRP A 530 15.10 28.93 1.51
N TYR A 531 15.44 29.99 0.77
CA TYR A 531 14.68 30.41 -0.39
C TYR A 531 15.28 29.73 -1.62
N THR A 532 14.51 28.87 -2.27
CA THR A 532 15.01 27.97 -3.32
C THR A 532 14.22 28.13 -4.60
N SER A 533 14.91 28.04 -5.74
CA SER A 533 14.32 27.80 -7.05
C SER A 533 14.44 26.32 -7.40
N VAL A 534 13.31 25.67 -7.58
CA VAL A 534 13.23 24.27 -8.00
C VAL A 534 12.86 24.21 -9.48
N TYR A 535 13.58 23.40 -10.25
CA TYR A 535 13.31 23.17 -11.66
C TYR A 535 12.62 21.81 -11.81
N VAL A 536 11.41 21.82 -12.37
CA VAL A 536 10.54 20.65 -12.50
C VAL A 536 10.44 20.29 -13.98
N LEU A 537 10.68 19.02 -14.30
CA LEU A 537 10.69 18.49 -15.66
C LEU A 537 9.29 18.03 -16.09
N ASN A 538 9.05 18.06 -17.42
CA ASN A 538 7.91 17.45 -18.09
C ASN A 538 6.53 17.94 -17.59
N VAL A 539 6.39 19.23 -17.27
CA VAL A 539 5.09 19.80 -16.87
C VAL A 539 4.29 20.17 -18.13
N PRO A 540 3.01 19.78 -18.25
CA PRO A 540 2.17 20.17 -19.39
C PRO A 540 2.06 21.70 -19.55
N LEU A 541 2.33 22.21 -20.75
CA LEU A 541 2.38 23.65 -21.04
C LEU A 541 1.05 24.35 -20.71
N GLN A 542 -0.08 23.73 -21.06
CA GLN A 542 -1.43 24.27 -20.83
C GLN A 542 -1.74 24.54 -19.35
N LEU A 543 -1.24 23.69 -18.44
CA LEU A 543 -1.42 23.85 -17.00
C LEU A 543 -0.54 24.96 -16.45
N ALA A 544 0.72 25.01 -16.91
CA ALA A 544 1.67 26.02 -16.50
C ALA A 544 1.21 27.43 -16.92
N GLU A 545 0.79 27.61 -18.17
CA GLU A 545 0.29 28.89 -18.67
C GLU A 545 -0.96 29.37 -17.95
N GLU A 546 -1.95 28.51 -17.71
CA GLU A 546 -3.15 28.90 -16.99
C GLU A 546 -2.82 29.34 -15.56
N SER A 547 -1.91 28.63 -14.89
CA SER A 547 -1.47 29.01 -13.54
C SER A 547 -0.89 30.42 -13.51
N ILE A 548 -0.10 30.77 -14.52
CA ILE A 548 0.52 32.09 -14.68
C ILE A 548 -0.52 33.15 -15.05
N LYS A 549 -1.48 32.82 -15.94
CA LYS A 549 -2.57 33.74 -16.34
C LYS A 549 -3.55 34.02 -15.20
N SER A 550 -3.92 32.98 -14.45
CA SER A 550 -4.92 33.05 -13.39
C SER A 550 -4.41 33.88 -12.21
N ASN A 551 -3.12 33.79 -11.87
CA ASN A 551 -2.37 34.59 -10.88
C ASN A 551 -3.03 34.79 -9.49
N LYS A 552 -4.16 34.12 -9.21
CA LYS A 552 -4.98 34.29 -8.01
C LYS A 552 -4.91 33.08 -7.08
N GLN A 553 -4.70 31.90 -7.64
CA GLN A 553 -4.69 30.65 -6.86
C GLN A 553 -3.31 30.41 -6.22
N PRO A 554 -3.22 30.21 -4.88
CA PRO A 554 -2.00 29.77 -4.23
C PRO A 554 -1.60 28.38 -4.74
N LEU A 555 -0.40 28.30 -5.32
CA LEU A 555 0.18 27.04 -5.78
C LEU A 555 1.12 26.49 -4.71
N VAL A 556 1.09 25.17 -4.53
CA VAL A 556 1.88 24.46 -3.53
C VAL A 556 2.54 23.27 -4.18
N ALA A 557 3.80 23.02 -3.82
CA ALA A 557 4.52 21.82 -4.22
C ALA A 557 4.94 21.01 -2.98
N TYR A 558 4.80 19.69 -3.05
CA TYR A 558 5.14 18.76 -1.98
C TYR A 558 6.17 17.75 -2.47
N GLU A 559 7.13 17.43 -1.62
CA GLU A 559 8.03 16.31 -1.84
C GLU A 559 7.33 15.00 -1.45
N LEU A 560 7.39 14.02 -2.35
CA LEU A 560 6.89 12.66 -2.11
C LEU A 560 7.91 11.83 -1.33
N LEU A 561 7.40 10.89 -0.54
CA LEU A 561 8.23 9.90 0.14
C LEU A 561 8.53 8.73 -0.82
N PRO A 562 9.60 7.95 -0.53
CA PRO A 562 9.95 6.80 -1.33
C PRO A 562 8.78 5.85 -1.53
N HIS A 563 8.53 5.47 -2.79
CA HIS A 563 7.45 4.56 -3.21
C HIS A 563 6.01 5.13 -3.14
N GLU A 564 5.79 6.41 -2.85
CA GLU A 564 4.43 6.97 -2.85
C GLU A 564 3.79 7.14 -4.22
N GLN A 565 4.59 7.19 -5.29
CA GLN A 565 4.05 7.26 -6.64
C GLN A 565 3.46 5.91 -7.10
N LYS A 566 3.96 4.81 -6.54
CA LYS A 566 3.57 3.46 -6.94
C LYS A 566 2.10 3.21 -6.67
N MET A 567 1.44 2.54 -7.61
CA MET A 567 0.02 2.19 -7.52
C MET A 567 -0.23 0.99 -6.63
N SER A 568 -1.29 1.06 -5.83
CA SER A 568 -1.77 -0.07 -5.04
C SER A 568 -3.27 0.07 -4.73
N VAL A 569 -3.82 -0.87 -3.96
CA VAL A 569 -5.20 -0.79 -3.47
C VAL A 569 -5.21 -0.05 -2.15
N VAL A 570 -5.71 1.19 -2.19
CA VAL A 570 -5.82 2.06 -1.03
C VAL A 570 -7.19 1.89 -0.38
N ASN A 571 -7.18 1.67 0.93
CA ASN A 571 -8.37 1.59 1.75
C ASN A 571 -8.48 2.86 2.60
N VAL A 572 -9.64 3.54 2.53
CA VAL A 572 -9.94 4.74 3.33
C VAL A 572 -11.26 4.54 4.08
N THR A 573 -11.34 5.05 5.30
CA THR A 573 -12.61 5.12 6.04
C THR A 573 -13.31 6.42 5.68
N ILE A 574 -14.61 6.36 5.40
CA ILE A 574 -15.45 7.51 5.04
C ILE A 574 -16.78 7.44 5.79
N ARG A 575 -17.33 8.62 6.09
CA ARG A 575 -18.69 8.81 6.61
C ARG A 575 -19.37 9.89 5.78
N LYS A 576 -20.64 9.67 5.43
CA LYS A 576 -21.45 10.65 4.69
C LYS A 576 -21.57 11.94 5.52
N ASN A 577 -21.45 13.07 4.87
CA ASN A 577 -21.62 14.37 5.51
C ASN A 577 -23.13 14.60 5.75
N HIS A 578 -23.51 15.09 6.94
CA HIS A 578 -24.92 15.32 7.28
C HIS A 578 -25.62 16.33 6.37
N LEU A 579 -24.85 17.28 5.79
CA LEU A 579 -25.37 18.32 4.90
C LEU A 579 -25.66 17.78 3.49
N PHE A 580 -25.18 16.58 3.18
CA PHE A 580 -25.31 16.00 1.86
C PHE A 580 -26.48 15.00 1.83
N ASN A 581 -27.59 15.42 1.23
CA ASN A 581 -28.78 14.60 1.10
C ASN A 581 -28.79 13.70 -0.16
N GLY A 582 -27.81 13.86 -1.05
CA GLY A 582 -27.76 13.08 -2.29
C GLY A 582 -27.44 11.60 -2.07
N THR A 583 -27.82 10.77 -3.04
CA THR A 583 -27.51 9.34 -3.05
C THR A 583 -26.13 9.09 -3.66
N VAL A 584 -25.39 8.15 -3.08
CA VAL A 584 -24.05 7.77 -3.57
C VAL A 584 -23.98 6.26 -3.66
N LYS A 585 -23.84 5.76 -4.87
CA LYS A 585 -23.76 4.34 -5.18
C LYS A 585 -22.29 3.95 -5.24
N SER A 586 -22.00 2.71 -4.85
CA SER A 586 -20.68 2.11 -5.06
C SER A 586 -20.34 2.12 -6.55
N LYS A 587 -19.08 2.43 -6.87
CA LYS A 587 -18.53 2.61 -8.22
C LYS A 587 -18.95 3.90 -8.93
N ASP A 588 -19.63 4.83 -8.26
CA ASP A 588 -19.80 6.18 -8.79
C ASP A 588 -18.44 6.91 -8.83
N ARG A 589 -18.22 7.72 -9.87
CA ARG A 589 -17.01 8.55 -9.97
C ARG A 589 -17.07 9.69 -8.95
N LEU A 590 -16.11 9.71 -8.04
CA LEU A 590 -15.98 10.73 -6.99
C LEU A 590 -14.59 11.37 -7.04
N LEU A 591 -14.50 12.63 -6.63
CA LEU A 591 -13.24 13.33 -6.47
C LEU A 591 -12.72 13.07 -5.05
N PHE A 592 -11.62 12.32 -4.96
CA PHE A 592 -10.95 12.05 -3.70
C PHE A 592 -9.82 13.05 -3.48
N GLN A 593 -9.77 13.61 -2.28
CA GLN A 593 -8.61 14.29 -1.75
C GLN A 593 -8.08 13.49 -0.56
N ILE A 594 -6.94 12.82 -0.73
CA ILE A 594 -6.27 12.06 0.32
C ILE A 594 -4.95 12.76 0.65
N GLY A 595 -4.88 13.39 1.82
CA GLY A 595 -3.72 14.19 2.19
C GLY A 595 -3.46 15.31 1.19
N TYR A 596 -2.35 15.21 0.45
CA TYR A 596 -1.97 16.18 -0.58
C TYR A 596 -2.52 15.84 -1.96
N ARG A 597 -2.72 14.56 -2.26
CA ARG A 597 -3.12 14.07 -3.59
C ARG A 597 -4.61 14.29 -3.83
N ARG A 598 -4.96 14.66 -5.06
CA ARG A 598 -6.33 14.70 -5.57
C ARG A 598 -6.44 13.91 -6.84
N PHE A 599 -7.51 13.15 -6.99
CA PHE A 599 -7.77 12.35 -8.18
C PHE A 599 -9.23 11.94 -8.24
N PHE A 600 -9.72 11.65 -9.44
CA PHE A 600 -11.01 10.97 -9.59
C PHE A 600 -10.82 9.46 -9.47
N ALA A 601 -11.76 8.81 -8.78
CA ALA A 601 -11.82 7.37 -8.68
C ALA A 601 -13.25 6.88 -8.41
N ALA A 602 -13.53 5.65 -8.82
CA ALA A 602 -14.78 4.94 -8.57
C ALA A 602 -14.55 3.90 -7.45
N PRO A 603 -14.86 4.25 -6.19
CA PRO A 603 -14.55 3.40 -5.04
C PRO A 603 -15.57 2.28 -4.89
N ILE A 604 -15.14 1.22 -4.21
CA ILE A 604 -16.01 0.17 -3.70
C ILE A 604 -16.25 0.40 -2.22
N PHE A 605 -17.52 0.51 -1.82
CA PHE A 605 -17.89 0.62 -0.41
C PHE A 605 -18.01 -0.76 0.23
N SER A 606 -17.45 -0.89 1.43
CA SER A 606 -17.46 -2.10 2.23
C SER A 606 -17.61 -1.78 3.71
N GLN A 607 -18.19 -2.69 4.48
CA GLN A 607 -18.34 -2.52 5.93
C GLN A 607 -16.98 -2.45 6.65
N HIS A 608 -16.91 -1.60 7.66
CA HIS A 608 -15.74 -1.49 8.52
C HIS A 608 -15.78 -2.51 9.68
N THR A 609 -15.41 -3.75 9.38
CA THR A 609 -15.35 -4.86 10.35
C THR A 609 -13.92 -5.30 10.63
N ASN A 610 -13.68 -5.96 11.76
CA ASN A 610 -12.37 -6.53 12.13
C ASN A 610 -12.10 -7.93 11.53
N GLY A 611 -13.04 -8.50 10.77
CA GLY A 611 -12.85 -9.79 10.11
C GLY A 611 -12.01 -9.68 8.84
N ASN A 612 -11.64 -10.80 8.22
CA ASN A 612 -10.89 -10.80 6.96
C ASN A 612 -11.78 -10.51 5.73
N LYS A 613 -13.08 -10.80 5.87
CA LYS A 613 -14.09 -10.63 4.83
C LYS A 613 -14.97 -9.44 5.16
N HIS A 614 -15.16 -8.56 4.18
CA HIS A 614 -15.93 -7.35 4.33
C HIS A 614 -17.09 -7.36 3.36
N LYS A 615 -18.29 -7.11 3.87
CA LYS A 615 -19.49 -7.07 3.07
C LYS A 615 -19.49 -5.82 2.21
N PHE A 616 -19.68 -5.97 0.91
CA PHE A 616 -19.89 -4.89 -0.03
C PHE A 616 -21.20 -4.15 0.29
N GLN A 617 -21.19 -2.83 0.22
CA GLN A 617 -22.37 -1.98 0.35
C GLN A 617 -22.70 -1.37 -1.02
N ARG A 618 -23.96 -1.48 -1.44
CA ARG A 618 -24.42 -0.92 -2.72
C ARG A 618 -24.45 0.60 -2.73
N PHE A 619 -24.80 1.20 -1.59
CA PHE A 619 -24.89 2.64 -1.37
C PHE A 619 -24.08 3.04 -0.14
N LEU A 620 -23.67 4.30 -0.06
CA LEU A 620 -23.01 4.86 1.11
C LEU A 620 -24.06 5.16 2.20
N PRO A 621 -24.05 4.44 3.34
CA PRO A 621 -24.97 4.70 4.44
C PRO A 621 -24.72 6.08 5.07
N ALA A 622 -25.78 6.70 5.60
CA ALA A 622 -25.70 8.05 6.17
C ALA A 622 -24.88 8.12 7.48
N ASP A 623 -25.13 7.21 8.42
CA ASP A 623 -24.57 7.30 9.78
C ASP A 623 -23.39 6.34 10.04
N GLU A 624 -23.20 5.33 9.19
CA GLU A 624 -22.17 4.30 9.39
C GLU A 624 -20.82 4.69 8.77
N VAL A 625 -19.73 4.33 9.47
CA VAL A 625 -18.38 4.44 8.90
C VAL A 625 -18.15 3.29 7.94
N THR A 626 -17.89 3.63 6.69
CA THR A 626 -17.72 2.70 5.59
C THR A 626 -16.28 2.75 5.08
N VAL A 627 -15.76 1.64 4.58
CA VAL A 627 -14.44 1.61 3.94
C VAL A 627 -14.61 1.68 2.42
N ALA A 628 -13.99 2.69 1.81
CA ALA A 628 -13.84 2.80 0.37
C ALA A 628 -12.50 2.20 -0.06
N SER A 629 -12.55 1.22 -0.97
CA SER A 629 -11.39 0.59 -1.60
C SER A 629 -11.30 0.99 -3.07
N MET A 630 -10.13 1.43 -3.51
CA MET A 630 -9.87 1.83 -4.90
C MET A 630 -8.39 1.70 -5.25
N TYR A 631 -8.08 1.67 -6.55
CA TYR A 631 -6.70 1.82 -7.01
C TYR A 631 -6.29 3.28 -6.90
N ALA A 632 -5.19 3.53 -6.18
CA ALA A 632 -4.62 4.85 -6.02
C ALA A 632 -3.13 4.74 -5.67
N PRO A 633 -2.35 5.81 -5.86
CA PRO A 633 -0.97 5.87 -5.40
C PRO A 633 -0.87 5.68 -3.89
N ILE A 634 0.22 5.07 -3.46
CA ILE A 634 0.51 4.80 -2.05
C ILE A 634 0.70 6.12 -1.29
N ILE A 635 0.18 6.17 -0.07
CA ILE A 635 0.34 7.33 0.83
C ILE A 635 0.81 6.81 2.19
N PHE A 636 1.85 7.41 2.75
CA PHE A 636 2.33 7.06 4.08
C PHE A 636 1.78 7.99 5.16
N GLY A 637 1.20 7.37 6.21
CA GLY A 637 0.82 8.05 7.44
C GLY A 637 -0.69 8.32 7.57
N PRO A 638 -1.10 8.91 8.70
CA PRO A 638 -2.49 9.30 8.89
C PRO A 638 -2.76 10.54 8.05
N ALA A 639 -3.53 10.36 6.98
CA ALA A 639 -4.01 11.42 6.10
C ALA A 639 -5.51 11.61 6.27
N GLY A 640 -5.96 12.86 6.39
CA GLY A 640 -7.38 13.19 6.27
C GLY A 640 -7.87 12.95 4.85
N VAL A 641 -9.09 12.45 4.71
CA VAL A 641 -9.74 12.15 3.43
C VAL A 641 -10.98 12.99 3.31
N VAL A 642 -11.11 13.67 2.17
CA VAL A 642 -12.29 14.45 1.82
C VAL A 642 -12.76 13.99 0.45
N VAL A 643 -14.06 13.72 0.33
CA VAL A 643 -14.67 13.20 -0.89
C VAL A 643 -15.69 14.19 -1.41
N PHE A 644 -15.55 14.52 -2.69
CA PHE A 644 -16.42 15.45 -3.37
C PHE A 644 -17.16 14.80 -4.53
N LYS A 645 -18.34 15.33 -4.83
CA LYS A 645 -19.05 15.07 -6.08
C LYS A 645 -18.99 16.33 -6.93
N VAL A 646 -18.60 16.15 -8.18
CA VAL A 646 -18.61 17.19 -9.20
C VAL A 646 -19.85 16.94 -10.06
N GLU A 647 -20.75 17.92 -10.09
CA GLU A 647 -21.95 17.92 -10.94
C GLU A 647 -21.73 18.95 -12.06
N GLN A 648 -22.33 18.74 -13.24
CA GLN A 648 -22.18 19.66 -14.38
C GLN A 648 -22.71 21.04 -14.00
N ASN A 649 -21.97 22.12 -14.32
CA ASN A 649 -22.34 23.51 -14.04
C ASN A 649 -22.58 23.88 -12.55
N ALA A 650 -22.35 22.96 -11.61
CA ALA A 650 -22.59 23.18 -10.18
C ALA A 650 -21.27 23.23 -9.38
N PRO A 651 -21.22 23.99 -8.27
CA PRO A 651 -20.06 24.00 -7.41
C PRO A 651 -19.86 22.63 -6.77
N ILE A 652 -18.58 22.30 -6.52
CA ILE A 652 -18.15 21.03 -5.93
C ILE A 652 -18.83 20.83 -4.56
N ARG A 653 -19.55 19.72 -4.39
CA ARG A 653 -20.27 19.40 -3.15
C ARG A 653 -19.51 18.39 -2.30
N LEU A 654 -19.40 18.67 -1.00
CA LEU A 654 -18.80 17.75 -0.02
C LEU A 654 -19.75 16.58 0.27
N VAL A 655 -19.33 15.38 -0.12
CA VAL A 655 -20.12 14.14 0.05
C VAL A 655 -19.82 13.47 1.37
N ALA A 656 -18.53 13.23 1.64
CA ALA A 656 -18.09 12.43 2.76
C ALA A 656 -16.74 12.93 3.31
N THR A 657 -16.54 12.69 4.60
CA THR A 657 -15.28 12.97 5.30
C THR A 657 -14.76 11.69 5.93
N GLY A 658 -13.44 11.58 6.08
CA GLY A 658 -12.82 10.31 6.38
C GLY A 658 -11.35 10.41 6.74
N ASN A 659 -10.73 9.25 6.99
CA ASN A 659 -9.31 9.11 7.24
C ASN A 659 -8.73 7.95 6.43
N PHE A 660 -7.44 8.06 6.11
CA PHE A 660 -6.69 6.97 5.51
C PHE A 660 -6.57 5.79 6.49
N LEU A 661 -6.82 4.57 6.01
CA LEU A 661 -6.74 3.35 6.82
C LEU A 661 -5.42 2.61 6.59
N SER A 662 -5.19 2.16 5.36
CA SER A 662 -4.11 1.23 5.00
C SER A 662 -4.03 1.02 3.48
N VAL A 663 -2.86 0.64 2.99
CA VAL A 663 -2.69 0.16 1.61
C VAL A 663 -2.52 -1.35 1.61
N ASP A 664 -3.63 -2.07 1.41
CA ASP A 664 -3.66 -3.54 1.50
C ASP A 664 -4.52 -4.11 0.35
N PRO A 665 -3.93 -4.73 -0.69
CA PRO A 665 -4.68 -5.39 -1.77
C PRO A 665 -5.31 -6.72 -1.35
N THR A 666 -4.88 -7.27 -0.21
CA THR A 666 -5.37 -8.54 0.37
C THR A 666 -6.74 -8.44 1.01
N ARG A 667 -7.28 -7.22 1.20
CA ARG A 667 -8.59 -7.00 1.79
C ARG A 667 -9.71 -7.58 0.91
N LEU A 668 -10.48 -8.53 1.45
CA LEU A 668 -11.56 -9.19 0.71
C LEU A 668 -12.86 -8.40 0.80
N ASN A 669 -13.25 -7.78 -0.33
CA ASN A 669 -14.56 -7.17 -0.50
C ASN A 669 -15.50 -8.19 -1.17
N ILE A 670 -16.57 -8.58 -0.47
CA ILE A 670 -17.48 -9.65 -0.90
C ILE A 670 -18.89 -9.09 -1.08
N LYS A 671 -19.43 -9.22 -2.29
CA LYS A 671 -20.81 -8.91 -2.62
C LYS A 671 -21.71 -10.09 -2.29
N ARG A 672 -22.73 -9.82 -1.50
CA ARG A 672 -23.83 -10.74 -1.25
C ARG A 672 -24.94 -10.52 -2.28
N ALA A 673 -25.58 -11.60 -2.72
CA ALA A 673 -26.86 -11.59 -3.39
C ALA A 673 -27.80 -12.50 -2.59
N VAL A 674 -29.00 -12.00 -2.27
CA VAL A 674 -30.00 -12.75 -1.53
C VAL A 674 -31.13 -13.09 -2.49
N LEU A 675 -31.33 -14.39 -2.73
CA LEU A 675 -32.48 -14.88 -3.49
C LEU A 675 -33.61 -15.19 -2.51
N SER A 676 -34.81 -14.71 -2.79
CA SER A 676 -35.98 -14.94 -1.96
C SER A 676 -36.91 -15.99 -2.56
N GLY A 677 -37.60 -16.72 -1.70
CA GLY A 677 -38.57 -17.74 -2.09
C GLY A 677 -39.66 -17.88 -1.05
N VAL A 678 -40.85 -18.26 -1.50
CA VAL A 678 -42.04 -18.32 -0.65
C VAL A 678 -42.45 -19.78 -0.44
N PRO A 679 -42.76 -20.21 0.80
CA PRO A 679 -43.30 -21.55 1.06
C PRO A 679 -44.70 -21.68 0.46
N SER A 680 -44.90 -22.72 -0.34
CA SER A 680 -46.20 -23.07 -0.93
C SER A 680 -46.92 -24.17 -0.16
N LYS A 681 -46.22 -25.26 0.19
CA LYS A 681 -46.78 -26.37 0.98
C LYS A 681 -45.89 -26.59 2.20
N ILE A 682 -46.47 -26.57 3.40
CA ILE A 682 -45.75 -26.69 4.66
C ILE A 682 -46.13 -28.00 5.32
N ASN A 683 -45.17 -28.90 5.46
CA ASN A 683 -45.29 -30.10 6.27
C ASN A 683 -44.52 -29.94 7.59
N ARG A 684 -44.68 -30.90 8.50
CA ARG A 684 -44.05 -30.84 9.84
C ARG A 684 -42.52 -30.76 9.80
N THR A 685 -41.88 -31.43 8.83
CA THR A 685 -40.41 -31.55 8.73
C THR A 685 -39.81 -30.87 7.50
N HIS A 686 -40.60 -30.63 6.46
CA HIS A 686 -40.14 -30.06 5.21
C HIS A 686 -41.19 -29.12 4.61
N ALA A 687 -40.76 -28.17 3.79
CA ALA A 687 -41.63 -27.27 3.06
C ALA A 687 -41.26 -27.25 1.58
N VAL A 688 -42.26 -27.10 0.71
CA VAL A 688 -42.05 -26.89 -0.73
C VAL A 688 -41.98 -25.39 -0.97
N ILE A 689 -40.86 -24.91 -1.50
CA ILE A 689 -40.58 -23.50 -1.80
C ILE A 689 -40.78 -23.26 -3.30
N ARG A 690 -41.36 -22.10 -3.65
CA ARG A 690 -41.57 -21.62 -5.02
C ARG A 690 -40.99 -20.21 -5.21
N HIS A 691 -40.82 -19.79 -6.46
CA HIS A 691 -40.34 -18.47 -6.89
C HIS A 691 -38.91 -18.10 -6.47
N MET A 692 -38.12 -19.05 -5.98
CA MET A 692 -36.68 -18.84 -5.83
C MET A 692 -35.94 -19.13 -7.13
N PHE A 693 -36.30 -20.24 -7.79
CA PHE A 693 -35.78 -20.65 -9.09
C PHE A 693 -36.93 -20.99 -10.03
N PHE A 694 -36.64 -21.00 -11.33
CA PHE A 694 -37.60 -21.34 -12.37
C PHE A 694 -37.24 -22.62 -13.14
N ASN A 695 -35.97 -23.02 -13.13
CA ASN A 695 -35.50 -24.25 -13.76
C ASN A 695 -35.18 -25.34 -12.73
N ARG A 696 -35.30 -26.61 -13.14
CA ARG A 696 -34.93 -27.77 -12.32
C ARG A 696 -33.43 -27.83 -12.04
N ASP A 697 -32.62 -27.53 -13.04
CA ASP A 697 -31.15 -27.68 -12.97
C ASP A 697 -30.53 -26.63 -12.04
N ASP A 698 -31.11 -25.43 -11.98
CA ASP A 698 -30.74 -24.41 -11.01
C ASP A 698 -30.87 -24.92 -9.56
N VAL A 699 -31.96 -25.65 -9.25
CA VAL A 699 -32.18 -26.22 -7.90
C VAL A 699 -31.11 -27.26 -7.57
N LEU A 700 -30.66 -28.04 -8.57
CA LEU A 700 -29.60 -29.03 -8.39
C LEU A 700 -28.24 -28.36 -8.20
N TRP A 701 -27.94 -27.32 -8.98
CA TRP A 701 -26.72 -26.53 -8.87
C TRP A 701 -26.56 -25.91 -7.48
N PHE A 702 -27.62 -25.27 -6.97
CA PHE A 702 -27.59 -24.60 -5.66
C PHE A 702 -27.94 -25.52 -4.47
N LYS A 703 -28.08 -26.83 -4.68
CA LYS A 703 -28.40 -27.80 -3.63
C LYS A 703 -27.45 -27.76 -2.40
N PRO A 704 -26.13 -27.54 -2.55
CA PRO A 704 -25.22 -27.49 -1.40
C PRO A 704 -25.38 -26.25 -0.51
N VAL A 705 -26.12 -25.22 -0.95
CA VAL A 705 -26.21 -23.94 -0.25
C VAL A 705 -27.20 -24.00 0.91
N GLU A 706 -26.81 -23.44 2.05
CA GLU A 706 -27.69 -23.31 3.21
C GLU A 706 -28.79 -22.26 2.99
N LEU A 707 -30.01 -22.59 3.40
CA LEU A 707 -31.17 -21.71 3.39
C LEU A 707 -31.44 -21.15 4.79
N ARG A 708 -31.95 -19.92 4.86
CA ARG A 708 -32.43 -19.31 6.10
C ARG A 708 -33.84 -18.76 5.92
N SER A 709 -34.69 -18.79 6.95
CA SER A 709 -36.00 -18.13 6.92
C SER A 709 -35.97 -16.75 7.59
N SER A 710 -36.96 -15.91 7.31
CA SER A 710 -37.22 -14.66 8.06
C SER A 710 -37.42 -14.92 9.57
N SER A 711 -38.01 -16.06 9.93
CA SER A 711 -38.16 -16.55 11.31
C SER A 711 -36.87 -17.08 11.96
N GLY A 712 -35.72 -17.00 11.28
CA GLY A 712 -34.41 -17.41 11.82
C GLY A 712 -34.14 -18.91 11.80
N ARG A 713 -34.96 -19.70 11.09
CA ARG A 713 -34.74 -21.15 10.92
C ARG A 713 -33.70 -21.38 9.83
N ARG A 714 -32.93 -22.45 9.95
CA ARG A 714 -31.94 -22.87 8.95
C ARG A 714 -32.36 -24.17 8.29
N GLY A 715 -32.03 -24.32 7.01
CA GLY A 715 -32.41 -25.48 6.22
C GLY A 715 -31.53 -25.71 5.01
N HIS A 716 -31.83 -26.75 4.25
CA HIS A 716 -31.16 -27.09 3.00
C HIS A 716 -32.15 -27.71 2.00
N ILE A 717 -31.76 -27.70 0.72
CA ILE A 717 -32.55 -28.27 -0.37
C ILE A 717 -32.42 -29.80 -0.35
N LYS A 718 -33.55 -30.50 -0.37
CA LYS A 718 -33.60 -31.97 -0.46
C LYS A 718 -33.62 -32.44 -1.92
N GLU A 719 -34.62 -32.00 -2.67
CA GLU A 719 -34.89 -32.41 -4.05
C GLU A 719 -35.72 -31.36 -4.80
N PRO A 720 -35.50 -31.18 -6.12
CA PRO A 720 -36.42 -30.44 -6.97
C PRO A 720 -37.75 -31.18 -7.16
N VAL A 721 -38.83 -30.45 -7.40
CA VAL A 721 -40.18 -30.95 -7.62
C VAL A 721 -40.71 -30.41 -8.94
N GLY A 722 -40.79 -31.25 -9.96
CA GLY A 722 -41.22 -30.87 -11.30
C GLY A 722 -40.16 -30.10 -12.08
N THR A 723 -40.59 -29.39 -13.14
CA THR A 723 -39.72 -28.67 -14.07
C THR A 723 -39.56 -27.18 -13.74
N HIS A 724 -40.59 -26.56 -13.14
CA HIS A 724 -40.65 -25.11 -12.86
C HIS A 724 -39.90 -24.64 -11.59
N GLY A 725 -38.76 -25.25 -11.26
CA GLY A 725 -37.89 -24.79 -10.16
C GLY A 725 -38.48 -24.83 -8.75
N ARG A 726 -39.59 -25.57 -8.52
CA ARG A 726 -40.09 -25.82 -7.16
C ARG A 726 -39.16 -26.79 -6.46
N MET A 727 -38.98 -26.63 -5.16
CA MET A 727 -38.02 -27.45 -4.41
C MET A 727 -38.51 -27.79 -3.02
N LYS A 728 -38.20 -29.01 -2.59
CA LYS A 728 -38.50 -29.49 -1.25
C LYS A 728 -37.31 -29.20 -0.34
N CYS A 729 -37.54 -28.47 0.73
CA CYS A 729 -36.50 -28.02 1.66
C CYS A 729 -36.78 -28.55 3.06
N VAL A 730 -35.72 -28.97 3.75
CA VAL A 730 -35.79 -29.41 5.16
C VAL A 730 -35.25 -28.30 6.04
N PHE A 731 -35.95 -28.00 7.13
CA PHE A 731 -35.56 -26.94 8.07
C PHE A 731 -35.49 -27.47 9.49
N SER A 732 -34.75 -26.76 10.35
CA SER A 732 -34.62 -27.08 11.78
C SER A 732 -35.95 -27.04 12.54
N GLY A 733 -36.97 -26.37 12.01
CA GLY A 733 -38.32 -26.32 12.56
C GLY A 733 -39.37 -26.02 11.48
N GLN A 734 -40.65 -26.16 11.83
CA GLN A 734 -41.78 -26.01 10.89
C GLN A 734 -42.03 -24.55 10.49
N LEU A 735 -41.98 -24.22 9.20
CA LEU A 735 -42.23 -22.86 8.69
C LEU A 735 -43.66 -22.36 8.90
N THR A 736 -43.83 -21.04 8.93
CA THR A 736 -45.13 -20.36 8.85
C THR A 736 -45.41 -19.93 7.41
N SER A 737 -46.68 -19.79 7.02
CA SER A 737 -47.04 -19.32 5.67
C SER A 737 -46.58 -17.88 5.36
N GLN A 738 -46.30 -17.09 6.38
CA GLN A 738 -45.75 -15.73 6.25
C GLN A 738 -44.21 -15.70 6.19
N ASP A 739 -43.56 -16.84 6.40
CA ASP A 739 -42.10 -16.90 6.34
C ASP A 739 -41.62 -16.75 4.90
N VAL A 740 -40.54 -16.01 4.70
CA VAL A 740 -39.80 -15.95 3.44
C VAL A 740 -38.51 -16.72 3.63
N VAL A 741 -38.16 -17.56 2.66
CA VAL A 741 -36.91 -18.31 2.64
C VAL A 741 -35.90 -17.54 1.80
N PHE A 742 -34.68 -17.44 2.30
CA PHE A 742 -33.58 -16.75 1.67
C PHE A 742 -32.42 -17.71 1.42
N MET A 743 -31.77 -17.54 0.28
CA MET A 743 -30.48 -18.14 -0.04
C MET A 743 -29.44 -17.03 -0.17
N ASP A 744 -28.35 -17.13 0.59
CA ASP A 744 -27.26 -16.14 0.56
C ASP A 744 -26.12 -16.63 -0.34
N LEU A 745 -25.88 -15.92 -1.43
CA LEU A 745 -24.81 -16.16 -2.39
C LEU A 745 -23.74 -15.07 -2.27
N TYR A 746 -22.47 -15.45 -2.40
CA TYR A 746 -21.34 -14.54 -2.23
C TYR A 746 -20.37 -14.60 -3.40
N LYS A 747 -19.88 -13.43 -3.83
CA LYS A 747 -18.75 -13.31 -4.76
C LYS A 747 -17.77 -12.24 -4.33
N ARG A 748 -16.49 -12.39 -4.67
CA ARG A 748 -15.50 -11.33 -4.47
C ARG A 748 -15.70 -10.23 -5.52
N VAL A 749 -15.50 -8.97 -5.12
CA VAL A 749 -15.57 -7.81 -6.01
C VAL A 749 -14.32 -6.98 -5.85
N PHE A 750 -13.72 -6.66 -6.99
CA PHE A 750 -12.50 -5.86 -7.09
C PHE A 750 -12.82 -4.44 -7.58
N PRO A 751 -12.06 -3.42 -7.14
CA PRO A 751 -12.19 -2.07 -7.67
C PRO A 751 -11.89 -2.05 -9.17
N LYS A 752 -12.42 -1.07 -9.88
CA LYS A 752 -12.10 -0.84 -11.29
C LYS A 752 -10.96 0.17 -11.41
N TRP A 753 -10.13 0.02 -12.44
CA TRP A 753 -9.07 0.99 -12.74
C TRP A 753 -9.66 2.26 -13.35
N THR A 754 -9.93 3.26 -12.51
CA THR A 754 -10.52 4.55 -12.92
C THR A 754 -9.76 5.73 -12.32
N TYR A 755 -8.46 5.57 -12.06
CA TYR A 755 -7.65 6.61 -11.45
C TYR A 755 -7.29 7.66 -12.47
N GLU A 756 -7.65 8.92 -12.20
CA GLU A 756 -7.32 10.07 -13.04
C GLU A 756 -6.72 11.19 -12.17
N PRO A 757 -5.42 11.54 -12.36
CA PRO A 757 -4.72 12.53 -11.54
C PRO A 757 -5.04 13.99 -11.90
N ASP A 758 -5.46 14.27 -13.14
CA ASP A 758 -5.55 15.64 -13.69
C ASP A 758 -6.87 16.33 -13.32
N VAL A 759 -7.02 16.65 -12.04
CA VAL A 759 -8.25 17.24 -11.52
C VAL A 759 -8.54 18.61 -12.13
N THR A 760 -7.51 19.44 -12.33
CA THR A 760 -7.68 20.81 -12.84
C THR A 760 -8.25 20.81 -14.26
N MET A 761 -7.71 19.98 -15.15
CA MET A 761 -8.23 19.83 -16.52
C MET A 761 -9.66 19.30 -16.54
N HIS A 762 -9.97 18.31 -15.70
CA HIS A 762 -11.31 17.74 -15.64
C HIS A 762 -12.34 18.75 -15.11
N LEU A 763 -12.00 19.54 -14.09
CA LEU A 763 -12.89 20.60 -13.60
C LEU A 763 -13.23 21.64 -14.66
N ARG A 764 -12.35 21.88 -15.66
CA ARG A 764 -12.66 22.73 -16.81
C ARG A 764 -13.71 22.10 -17.73
N LYS A 765 -13.55 20.82 -18.09
CA LYS A 765 -14.55 20.09 -18.93
C LYS A 765 -15.96 20.17 -18.35
N PHE A 766 -16.09 20.19 -17.01
CA PHE A 766 -17.38 20.30 -16.33
C PHE A 766 -17.94 21.73 -16.18
N ARG A 767 -17.13 22.77 -16.43
CA ARG A 767 -17.57 24.18 -16.42
C ARG A 767 -18.17 24.64 -17.75
N GLY A 768 -18.06 23.83 -18.80
CA GLY A 768 -18.72 24.10 -20.08
C GLY A 768 -18.22 25.39 -20.74
N ASP A 769 -16.91 25.54 -20.94
CA ASP A 769 -16.39 26.55 -21.85
C ASP A 769 -16.73 26.09 -23.29
N LYS A 770 -17.97 26.36 -23.73
CA LYS A 770 -18.43 26.15 -25.11
C LYS A 770 -17.70 27.02 -26.13
N GLU A 771 -16.82 27.93 -25.71
CA GLU A 771 -16.21 28.94 -26.59
C GLU A 771 -14.83 28.55 -27.17
N HIS A 772 -14.27 27.38 -26.82
CA HIS A 772 -12.92 27.00 -27.29
C HIS A 772 -12.85 25.75 -28.17
N ASP A 773 -13.91 24.93 -28.24
CA ASP A 773 -13.93 23.71 -29.05
C ASP A 773 -14.33 23.96 -30.53
N GLU A 774 -14.87 25.14 -30.88
CA GLU A 774 -15.25 25.48 -32.27
C GLU A 774 -14.07 25.94 -33.16
N LEU A 775 -12.84 26.02 -32.62
CA LEU A 775 -11.65 26.45 -33.37
C LEU A 775 -10.63 25.34 -33.66
N LEU A 776 -10.95 24.08 -33.32
CA LEU A 776 -10.07 22.93 -33.59
C LEU A 776 -10.64 21.90 -34.59
N GLU A 777 -11.79 22.18 -35.22
CA GLU A 777 -12.37 21.32 -36.29
C GLU A 777 -12.10 21.79 -37.72
N VAL A 778 -11.16 22.72 -37.93
CA VAL A 778 -10.75 23.10 -39.29
C VAL A 778 -9.25 22.94 -39.43
N ILE A 779 -8.84 21.76 -39.88
CA ILE A 779 -7.80 21.48 -40.90
C ILE A 779 -7.58 19.95 -40.87
N GLU A 780 -8.40 19.22 -41.63
CA GLU A 780 -7.86 18.11 -42.41
C GLU A 780 -7.42 18.68 -43.77
N PRO A 781 -6.32 18.14 -44.34
CA PRO A 781 -6.35 17.93 -45.77
C PRO A 781 -6.03 16.47 -46.09
N ASP A 782 -7.04 15.84 -46.66
CA ASP A 782 -6.99 14.74 -47.62
C ASP A 782 -5.66 14.65 -48.39
N SER A 783 -5.01 13.48 -48.31
CA SER A 783 -4.27 12.92 -49.44
C SER A 783 -4.05 11.41 -49.26
N GLU A 784 -5.05 10.63 -49.67
CA GLU A 784 -4.84 9.23 -50.01
C GLU A 784 -4.00 9.13 -51.29
N LEU A 785 -2.80 8.55 -51.20
CA LEU A 785 -2.14 7.95 -52.37
C LEU A 785 -1.66 6.54 -52.05
N THR A 786 -2.42 5.60 -52.61
CA THR A 786 -2.14 4.18 -52.80
C THR A 786 -0.66 3.80 -53.02
N GLN A 787 -0.11 2.96 -52.14
CA GLN A 787 0.95 2.02 -52.52
C GLN A 787 0.71 0.63 -51.92
N LYS A 788 0.33 -0.28 -52.81
CA LYS A 788 0.30 -1.73 -52.62
C LYS A 788 1.67 -2.23 -52.11
N LYS A 789 1.71 -2.81 -50.92
CA LYS A 789 2.83 -3.68 -50.51
C LYS A 789 2.44 -5.14 -50.71
N THR A 790 2.95 -5.70 -51.79
CA THR A 790 2.99 -7.13 -52.08
C THR A 790 3.75 -7.86 -50.97
N LYS A 791 3.08 -8.75 -50.25
CA LYS A 791 3.71 -9.76 -49.39
C LYS A 791 4.32 -10.84 -50.30
N SER A 792 5.64 -10.92 -50.39
CA SER A 792 6.33 -12.12 -50.88
C SER A 792 6.98 -12.81 -49.68
N ALA A 793 6.33 -13.87 -49.19
CA ALA A 793 6.94 -14.82 -48.27
C ALA A 793 7.83 -15.76 -49.09
N VAL A 794 9.11 -15.87 -48.72
CA VAL A 794 9.99 -16.92 -49.22
C VAL A 794 10.17 -17.91 -48.08
N THR A 795 9.54 -19.07 -48.21
CA THR A 795 9.72 -20.22 -47.32
C THR A 795 10.96 -20.99 -47.78
N VAL A 796 11.93 -21.18 -46.89
CA VAL A 796 12.99 -22.18 -47.04
C VAL A 796 12.93 -23.08 -45.81
N SER A 797 12.53 -24.34 -46.02
CA SER A 797 12.53 -25.39 -45.02
C SER A 797 13.86 -26.14 -45.04
N ILE A 798 14.52 -26.24 -43.89
CA ILE A 798 15.61 -27.19 -43.67
C ILE A 798 15.41 -27.79 -42.27
N ASN A 799 15.44 -29.11 -42.19
CA ASN A 799 15.18 -29.89 -40.99
C ASN A 799 16.22 -29.61 -39.88
N THR A 800 15.73 -29.66 -38.64
CA THR A 800 16.41 -29.49 -37.33
C THR A 800 16.85 -28.06 -36.98
N PHE A 801 16.13 -27.46 -36.02
CA PHE A 801 16.25 -26.14 -35.38
C PHE A 801 15.83 -24.92 -36.22
N SER A 802 14.81 -24.18 -35.74
CA SER A 802 14.37 -22.90 -36.32
C SER A 802 14.89 -21.71 -35.51
N PHE A 803 15.57 -20.77 -36.18
CA PHE A 803 15.99 -19.46 -35.65
C PHE A 803 15.15 -18.36 -36.31
N SER A 804 14.72 -17.36 -35.53
CA SER A 804 14.04 -16.16 -36.03
C SER A 804 14.89 -14.92 -35.77
N LEU A 805 15.22 -14.17 -36.83
CA LEU A 805 15.94 -12.89 -36.81
C LEU A 805 15.03 -11.77 -37.33
N ARG A 806 14.92 -10.65 -36.60
CA ARG A 806 14.23 -9.44 -37.07
C ARG A 806 15.26 -8.33 -37.31
N LEU A 807 15.43 -7.92 -38.57
CA LEU A 807 16.31 -6.83 -38.98
C LEU A 807 15.52 -5.52 -39.11
N THR A 808 16.00 -4.45 -38.48
CA THR A 808 15.71 -3.06 -38.87
C THR A 808 17.00 -2.41 -39.37
N THR A 809 16.92 -1.78 -40.54
CA THR A 809 18.01 -1.08 -41.21
C THR A 809 18.42 0.17 -40.44
N THR A 810 19.50 0.08 -39.67
CA THR A 810 20.63 1.05 -39.57
C THR A 810 21.50 0.71 -38.34
N GLY A 811 22.65 0.07 -38.59
CA GLY A 811 23.70 -0.16 -37.57
C GLY A 811 23.48 -1.40 -36.68
N PHE A 812 24.49 -2.28 -36.63
CA PHE A 812 24.43 -3.56 -35.91
C PHE A 812 24.28 -3.37 -34.38
N LYS A 813 23.10 -3.67 -33.84
CA LYS A 813 22.86 -3.86 -32.40
C LYS A 813 21.90 -5.05 -32.21
N ILE A 814 22.39 -6.16 -31.65
CA ILE A 814 21.60 -7.36 -31.35
C ILE A 814 20.91 -7.12 -30.00
N ILE A 815 19.57 -7.20 -29.95
CA ILE A 815 18.79 -6.88 -28.73
C ILE A 815 18.21 -8.13 -28.04
N SER A 816 18.13 -9.29 -28.70
CA SER A 816 17.78 -10.55 -28.01
C SER A 816 18.15 -11.79 -28.82
N ILE A 817 18.51 -12.87 -28.13
CA ILE A 817 18.67 -14.23 -28.67
C ILE A 817 17.76 -15.14 -27.84
N GLU A 818 16.83 -15.81 -28.50
CA GLU A 818 15.90 -16.76 -27.88
C GLU A 818 16.29 -18.19 -28.32
N LEU A 819 16.68 -19.04 -27.37
CA LEU A 819 17.03 -20.44 -27.61
C LEU A 819 15.80 -21.31 -27.28
N ARG A 820 15.21 -21.95 -28.30
CA ARG A 820 14.23 -23.04 -28.11
C ARG A 820 14.97 -24.37 -28.15
N THR A 821 15.22 -24.98 -26.98
CA THR A 821 15.59 -26.40 -26.90
C THR A 821 14.32 -27.24 -26.82
N SER A 822 14.00 -27.96 -27.89
CA SER A 822 12.99 -29.03 -27.86
C SER A 822 13.60 -30.28 -27.23
N THR A 823 13.60 -30.37 -25.91
CA THR A 823 13.77 -31.65 -25.20
C THR A 823 12.95 -31.61 -23.92
N SER A 824 12.06 -32.59 -23.80
CA SER A 824 11.21 -32.93 -22.66
C SER A 824 11.81 -32.54 -21.31
N ALA A 825 11.12 -31.68 -20.58
CA ALA A 825 11.33 -31.51 -19.15
C ALA A 825 11.02 -32.84 -18.44
N MET A 826 12.05 -33.49 -17.88
CA MET A 826 11.88 -34.53 -16.88
C MET A 826 11.54 -33.88 -15.52
N PRO A 827 10.74 -34.54 -14.68
CA PRO A 827 10.17 -33.96 -13.48
C PRO A 827 11.23 -33.69 -12.40
N ARG A 828 11.08 -32.57 -11.69
CA ARG A 828 11.81 -32.32 -10.44
C ARG A 828 11.20 -33.19 -9.33
N ASN A 829 11.61 -34.45 -9.27
CA ASN A 829 11.90 -35.16 -8.03
C ASN A 829 12.41 -36.57 -8.36
N GLU A 830 13.38 -36.99 -7.54
CA GLU A 830 13.97 -38.34 -7.49
C GLU A 830 14.84 -38.76 -8.70
N VAL A 831 16.14 -38.44 -8.66
CA VAL A 831 17.12 -39.37 -9.26
C VAL A 831 18.39 -39.43 -8.41
N SER A 832 18.72 -40.65 -8.04
CA SER A 832 19.95 -41.07 -7.40
C SER A 832 20.94 -41.48 -8.50
N GLY A 833 22.08 -40.77 -8.61
CA GLY A 833 23.15 -41.16 -9.54
C GLY A 833 24.14 -40.04 -9.82
N ASN A 834 25.39 -40.18 -9.37
CA ASN A 834 26.47 -39.21 -9.64
C ASN A 834 27.08 -39.34 -11.06
N ASN A 835 26.66 -40.33 -11.87
CA ASN A 835 27.32 -40.63 -13.13
C ASN A 835 26.83 -39.77 -14.31
N ASP A 836 25.55 -39.40 -14.36
CA ASP A 836 24.96 -38.68 -15.51
C ASP A 836 25.42 -37.22 -15.60
N VAL A 837 25.67 -36.58 -14.45
CA VAL A 837 26.19 -35.20 -14.39
C VAL A 837 27.60 -35.11 -14.99
N SER A 838 28.39 -36.18 -14.89
CA SER A 838 29.77 -36.20 -15.41
C SER A 838 29.82 -36.29 -16.93
N GLU A 839 28.87 -37.00 -17.54
CA GLU A 839 28.71 -37.11 -18.98
C GLU A 839 28.19 -35.81 -19.58
N PHE A 840 27.20 -35.19 -18.93
CA PHE A 840 26.66 -33.89 -19.33
C PHE A 840 27.71 -32.75 -19.28
N VAL A 841 28.58 -32.74 -18.26
CA VAL A 841 29.72 -31.81 -18.18
C VAL A 841 30.76 -32.06 -19.29
N ARG A 842 30.91 -33.31 -19.74
CA ARG A 842 31.81 -33.64 -20.86
C ARG A 842 31.26 -33.08 -22.17
N ASP A 843 29.95 -33.20 -22.38
CA ASP A 843 29.27 -32.71 -23.58
C ASP A 843 29.26 -31.17 -23.64
N LEU A 844 29.04 -30.48 -22.53
CA LEU A 844 29.15 -29.02 -22.46
C LEU A 844 30.57 -28.51 -22.76
N LYS A 845 31.61 -29.26 -22.37
CA LYS A 845 33.00 -28.93 -22.72
C LYS A 845 33.29 -29.13 -24.20
N ALA A 846 32.77 -30.20 -24.80
CA ALA A 846 32.89 -30.46 -26.22
C ALA A 846 32.14 -29.39 -27.05
N GLN A 847 30.96 -28.96 -26.60
CA GLN A 847 30.21 -27.87 -27.23
C GLN A 847 30.94 -26.53 -27.12
N LYS A 848 31.57 -26.25 -25.97
CA LYS A 848 32.41 -25.05 -25.81
C LYS A 848 33.57 -25.01 -26.81
N GLU A 849 34.20 -26.14 -27.11
CA GLU A 849 35.27 -26.22 -28.12
C GLU A 849 34.78 -26.03 -29.57
N LEU A 850 33.50 -26.31 -29.83
CA LEU A 850 32.89 -26.17 -31.15
C LEU A 850 32.40 -24.73 -31.47
N VAL A 851 32.21 -23.90 -30.44
CA VAL A 851 31.71 -22.51 -30.57
C VAL A 851 32.86 -21.55 -30.91
N ASP A 852 32.63 -20.69 -31.91
CA ASP A 852 33.60 -19.69 -32.38
C ASP A 852 34.16 -18.82 -31.22
N PRO A 853 35.50 -18.71 -31.07
CA PRO A 853 36.12 -17.93 -29.98
C PRO A 853 35.77 -16.44 -29.98
N SER A 854 35.26 -15.89 -31.08
CA SER A 854 34.83 -14.48 -31.17
C SER A 854 33.56 -14.16 -30.39
N LEU A 855 32.78 -15.18 -29.98
CA LEU A 855 31.54 -15.04 -29.20
C LEU A 855 31.81 -15.18 -27.70
N THR A 856 32.42 -14.17 -27.10
CA THR A 856 32.88 -14.16 -25.71
C THR A 856 31.77 -14.43 -24.69
N LEU A 857 30.56 -13.87 -24.89
CA LEU A 857 29.42 -14.04 -23.99
C LEU A 857 28.91 -15.49 -23.92
N VAL A 858 28.90 -16.20 -25.06
CA VAL A 858 28.46 -17.61 -25.11
C VAL A 858 29.50 -18.52 -24.44
N HIS A 859 30.78 -18.24 -24.67
CA HIS A 859 31.89 -18.91 -23.99
C HIS A 859 31.84 -18.72 -22.46
N ASP A 860 31.49 -17.52 -21.99
CA ASP A 860 31.36 -17.22 -20.56
C ASP A 860 30.16 -17.92 -19.92
N VAL A 861 29.01 -17.97 -20.60
CA VAL A 861 27.83 -18.69 -20.10
C VAL A 861 28.11 -20.19 -20.01
N LEU A 862 28.69 -20.80 -21.05
CA LEU A 862 29.09 -22.21 -21.03
C LEU A 862 30.15 -22.48 -19.95
N ALA A 863 31.12 -21.56 -19.75
CA ALA A 863 32.11 -21.68 -18.70
C ALA A 863 31.47 -21.65 -17.30
N ASN A 864 30.54 -20.72 -17.07
CA ASN A 864 29.85 -20.58 -15.80
C ASN A 864 28.96 -21.79 -15.50
N GLU A 865 28.27 -22.35 -16.50
CA GLU A 865 27.46 -23.54 -16.33
C GLU A 865 28.31 -24.79 -16.06
N ILE A 866 29.43 -24.94 -16.76
CA ILE A 866 30.42 -25.99 -16.47
C ILE A 866 30.94 -25.84 -15.04
N VAL A 867 31.23 -24.62 -14.57
CA VAL A 867 31.68 -24.35 -13.19
C VAL A 867 30.59 -24.68 -12.16
N ARG A 868 29.33 -24.30 -12.43
CA ARG A 868 28.18 -24.62 -11.58
C ARG A 868 28.01 -26.13 -11.42
N LEU A 869 28.08 -26.89 -12.52
CA LEU A 869 27.89 -28.33 -12.54
C LEU A 869 29.11 -29.12 -12.02
N THR A 870 30.33 -28.57 -12.16
CA THR A 870 31.55 -29.20 -11.63
C THR A 870 31.78 -28.99 -10.13
N ASN A 871 31.16 -27.97 -9.52
CA ASN A 871 31.34 -27.63 -8.10
C ASN A 871 30.37 -28.34 -7.14
N PHE A 872 30.09 -29.63 -7.34
CA PHE A 872 29.45 -30.57 -6.38
C PHE A 872 28.70 -29.92 -5.19
N GLY A 873 27.54 -29.30 -5.45
CA GLY A 873 26.45 -29.21 -4.46
C GLY A 873 26.36 -27.97 -3.55
N GLU A 874 26.60 -26.75 -4.04
CA GLU A 874 26.01 -25.56 -3.39
C GLU A 874 24.89 -24.99 -4.27
N PRO A 875 23.60 -25.18 -3.89
CA PRO A 875 22.50 -24.53 -4.58
C PRO A 875 22.56 -23.02 -4.33
N GLU A 876 22.18 -22.22 -5.34
CA GLU A 876 22.10 -20.75 -5.26
C GLU A 876 21.15 -20.29 -4.14
N PHE A 877 20.13 -21.10 -3.83
CA PHE A 877 19.20 -20.90 -2.73
C PHE A 877 19.29 -22.07 -1.73
N MET A 878 19.39 -21.74 -0.45
CA MET A 878 19.48 -22.70 0.64
C MET A 878 18.08 -23.01 1.18
N ASP A 879 17.64 -24.27 1.07
CA ASP A 879 16.40 -24.71 1.71
C ASP A 879 16.62 -24.91 3.22
N ILE A 880 16.06 -24.01 4.01
CA ILE A 880 16.14 -24.00 5.48
C ILE A 880 15.04 -24.86 6.11
N TYR A 881 13.98 -25.19 5.35
CA TYR A 881 12.81 -25.92 5.86
C TYR A 881 12.94 -27.43 5.70
N GLY A 882 13.53 -27.90 4.61
CA GLY A 882 13.61 -29.33 4.27
C GLY A 882 14.60 -30.17 5.08
N ASN A 883 15.44 -29.58 5.95
CA ASN A 883 16.48 -30.27 6.74
C ASN A 883 17.34 -31.28 5.93
N LYS A 884 17.53 -31.02 4.63
CA LYS A 884 18.28 -31.93 3.75
C LYS A 884 19.76 -31.88 4.09
N VAL A 885 20.39 -33.05 4.25
CA VAL A 885 21.83 -33.15 4.52
C VAL A 885 22.60 -32.81 3.25
N ILE A 886 23.52 -31.85 3.34
CA ILE A 886 24.39 -31.41 2.25
C ILE A 886 25.86 -31.71 2.57
N ARG A 887 26.69 -31.77 1.53
CA ARG A 887 28.16 -31.86 1.65
C ARG A 887 28.75 -30.51 1.24
N VAL A 888 29.36 -29.80 2.18
CA VAL A 888 30.03 -28.53 1.92
C VAL A 888 31.53 -28.75 1.84
N VAL A 889 32.20 -28.19 0.83
CA VAL A 889 33.64 -28.32 0.61
C VAL A 889 34.28 -26.94 0.42
N ARG A 890 35.32 -26.65 1.19
CA ARG A 890 36.10 -25.39 1.09
C ARG A 890 37.59 -25.68 1.00
N LYS A 891 38.30 -24.92 0.16
CA LYS A 891 39.76 -24.92 0.04
C LYS A 891 40.31 -23.72 0.80
N VAL A 892 41.25 -23.93 1.71
CA VAL A 892 41.96 -22.90 2.49
C VAL A 892 43.39 -22.83 1.97
N ALA A 893 43.78 -21.68 1.40
CA ALA A 893 45.14 -21.47 0.89
C ALA A 893 46.15 -21.36 2.03
N ILE A 894 47.34 -21.95 1.88
CA ILE A 894 48.45 -21.81 2.82
C ILE A 894 49.45 -20.79 2.25
N PRO A 895 49.82 -19.73 3.00
CA PRO A 895 50.67 -18.66 2.50
C PRO A 895 52.16 -19.05 2.48
N VAL A 896 52.52 -20.04 1.66
CA VAL A 896 53.92 -20.51 1.50
C VAL A 896 54.80 -19.42 0.88
N LYS A 897 54.23 -18.59 -0.01
CA LYS A 897 54.95 -17.49 -0.69
C LYS A 897 55.35 -16.37 0.27
N GLU A 898 54.53 -16.09 1.28
CA GLU A 898 54.76 -15.02 2.27
C GLU A 898 55.72 -15.46 3.39
N CYS A 899 55.73 -16.77 3.71
CA CYS A 899 56.52 -17.37 4.78
C CYS A 899 57.31 -18.62 4.31
N PRO A 900 58.33 -18.46 3.45
CA PRO A 900 59.02 -19.59 2.81
C PRO A 900 59.88 -20.42 3.78
N LEU A 901 60.21 -19.87 4.96
CA LEU A 901 61.04 -20.53 5.98
C LEU A 901 60.25 -21.45 6.94
N VAL A 902 58.92 -21.49 6.84
CA VAL A 902 58.05 -22.26 7.74
C VAL A 902 57.55 -23.53 7.06
N ASN A 903 57.79 -24.70 7.68
CA ASN A 903 57.23 -25.97 7.19
C ASN A 903 55.76 -26.13 7.64
N PHE A 904 54.84 -25.56 6.86
CA PHE A 904 53.40 -25.58 7.15
C PHE A 904 52.79 -26.99 7.11
N VAL A 905 53.25 -27.87 6.22
CA VAL A 905 52.75 -29.26 6.12
C VAL A 905 53.09 -30.04 7.40
N GLY A 906 54.31 -29.87 7.90
CA GLY A 906 54.77 -30.47 9.16
C GLY A 906 53.98 -29.98 10.38
N LYS A 907 53.70 -28.67 10.47
CA LYS A 907 52.88 -28.09 11.55
C LYS A 907 51.44 -28.57 11.52
N LEU A 908 50.83 -28.62 10.33
CA LEU A 908 49.46 -29.09 10.18
C LEU A 908 49.31 -30.55 10.56
N LEU A 909 50.19 -31.43 10.08
CA LEU A 909 50.16 -32.87 10.37
C LEU A 909 50.55 -33.18 11.82
N GLY A 910 51.60 -32.56 12.34
CA GLY A 910 52.18 -32.95 13.64
C GLY A 910 52.80 -34.35 13.64
N PRO A 911 53.40 -34.79 14.75
CA PRO A 911 54.01 -36.12 14.86
C PRO A 911 52.96 -37.22 14.61
N GLY A 912 53.19 -38.03 13.57
CA GLY A 912 52.30 -39.13 13.18
C GLY A 912 50.92 -38.70 12.63
N GLY A 913 50.74 -37.43 12.25
CA GLY A 913 49.45 -36.91 11.77
C GLY A 913 48.44 -36.63 12.89
N ALA A 914 48.86 -36.61 14.16
CA ALA A 914 47.99 -36.46 15.31
C ALA A 914 47.25 -35.11 15.33
N THR A 915 47.89 -34.03 14.87
CA THR A 915 47.29 -32.69 14.89
C THR A 915 46.12 -32.59 13.91
N VAL A 916 46.28 -33.03 12.64
CA VAL A 916 45.15 -33.08 11.69
C VAL A 916 44.05 -34.01 12.20
N LYS A 917 44.38 -35.17 12.76
CA LYS A 917 43.38 -36.11 13.29
C LYS A 917 42.57 -35.51 14.45
N ASN A 918 43.23 -34.78 15.35
CA ASN A 918 42.56 -34.07 16.43
C ASN A 918 41.62 -32.98 15.90
N VAL A 919 42.04 -32.19 14.90
CA VAL A 919 41.16 -31.17 14.29
C VAL A 919 39.97 -31.83 13.59
N GLN A 920 40.18 -32.92 12.86
CA GLN A 920 39.10 -33.69 12.23
C GLN A 920 38.09 -34.22 13.27
N GLN A 921 38.57 -34.72 14.40
CA GLN A 921 37.72 -35.25 15.47
C GLN A 921 36.95 -34.16 16.23
N ILE A 922 37.58 -33.00 16.49
CA ILE A 922 36.95 -31.87 17.20
C ILE A 922 35.90 -31.17 16.34
N ALA A 923 36.22 -30.91 15.07
CA ALA A 923 35.33 -30.18 14.17
C ALA A 923 34.35 -31.08 13.40
N ASP A 924 34.47 -32.41 13.51
CA ASP A 924 33.67 -33.40 12.77
C ASP A 924 33.68 -33.15 11.26
N VAL A 925 34.90 -33.00 10.71
CA VAL A 925 35.14 -32.73 9.29
C VAL A 925 36.24 -33.63 8.74
N LYS A 926 36.24 -33.83 7.41
CA LYS A 926 37.34 -34.50 6.71
C LYS A 926 38.27 -33.45 6.10
N ILE A 927 39.55 -33.52 6.46
CA ILE A 927 40.60 -32.58 6.04
C ILE A 927 41.60 -33.32 5.14
N SER A 928 42.01 -32.70 4.03
CA SER A 928 43.03 -33.24 3.12
C SER A 928 43.97 -32.12 2.69
N VAL A 929 45.28 -32.29 2.94
CA VAL A 929 46.32 -31.37 2.45
C VAL A 929 46.61 -31.74 1.00
N MET A 930 46.54 -30.76 0.10
CA MET A 930 46.69 -30.93 -1.35
C MET A 930 47.48 -29.75 -1.93
N GLY A 931 47.89 -29.85 -3.20
CA GLY A 931 48.68 -28.82 -3.86
C GLY A 931 50.17 -29.14 -3.92
N LYS A 932 50.92 -28.25 -4.60
CA LYS A 932 52.35 -28.38 -4.83
C LYS A 932 53.15 -28.35 -3.52
N GLY A 933 54.01 -29.33 -3.28
CA GLY A 933 54.78 -29.50 -2.03
C GLY A 933 54.02 -30.20 -0.90
N SER A 934 52.88 -30.83 -1.21
CA SER A 934 52.14 -31.67 -0.26
C SER A 934 52.74 -33.07 -0.11
N MET A 935 53.60 -33.51 -1.02
CA MET A 935 54.30 -34.79 -0.94
C MET A 935 55.69 -34.62 -0.34
N ARG A 936 56.24 -35.70 0.23
CA ARG A 936 57.56 -35.68 0.87
C ARG A 936 58.71 -35.56 -0.14
N ASP A 937 58.56 -36.18 -1.31
CA ASP A 937 59.60 -36.28 -2.33
C ASP A 937 59.22 -35.46 -3.58
N PRO A 938 59.86 -34.30 -3.81
CA PRO A 938 59.49 -33.39 -4.91
C PRO A 938 59.69 -33.99 -6.32
N GLN A 939 60.68 -34.88 -6.50
CA GLN A 939 60.94 -35.50 -7.81
C GLN A 939 59.86 -36.51 -8.22
N GLU A 940 59.27 -37.19 -7.24
CA GLU A 940 58.17 -38.12 -7.48
C GLU A 940 56.86 -37.36 -7.71
N GLU A 941 56.68 -36.23 -7.02
CA GLU A 941 55.57 -35.31 -7.24
C GLU A 941 55.50 -34.79 -8.69
N ASP A 942 56.64 -34.37 -9.24
CA ASP A 942 56.72 -33.91 -10.64
C ASP A 942 56.48 -35.05 -11.66
N ARG A 943 56.90 -36.28 -11.34
CA ARG A 943 56.59 -37.47 -12.17
C ARG A 943 55.11 -37.79 -12.18
N LEU A 944 54.46 -37.78 -11.02
CA LEU A 944 53.02 -38.03 -10.88
C LEU A 944 52.16 -36.90 -11.47
N LEU A 945 52.67 -35.68 -11.50
CA LEU A 945 52.03 -34.59 -12.21
C LEU A 945 52.06 -34.80 -13.73
N ASN A 946 53.19 -35.29 -14.24
CA ASN A 946 53.39 -35.57 -15.66
C ASN A 946 52.71 -36.88 -16.13
N SER A 947 52.27 -37.75 -15.21
CA SER A 947 51.51 -38.97 -15.56
C SER A 947 50.11 -38.69 -16.11
N GLY A 948 49.56 -37.49 -15.87
CA GLY A 948 48.26 -37.06 -16.39
C GLY A 948 47.04 -37.62 -15.64
N ASP A 949 47.24 -38.39 -14.57
CA ASP A 949 46.15 -39.01 -13.82
C ASP A 949 45.26 -37.97 -13.10
N PRO A 950 43.91 -38.06 -13.20
CA PRO A 950 42.98 -37.13 -12.55
C PRO A 950 43.15 -37.03 -11.03
N LYS A 951 43.68 -38.08 -10.39
CA LYS A 951 43.93 -38.14 -8.94
C LYS A 951 45.01 -37.15 -8.48
N TYR A 952 46.04 -36.91 -9.30
CA TYR A 952 47.19 -36.06 -8.96
C TYR A 952 47.10 -34.66 -9.58
N LYS A 953 45.99 -34.34 -10.27
CA LYS A 953 45.73 -33.02 -10.87
C LYS A 953 45.83 -31.86 -9.87
N HIS A 954 45.55 -32.12 -8.59
CA HIS A 954 45.66 -31.11 -7.54
C HIS A 954 47.10 -30.60 -7.31
N LEU A 955 48.13 -31.32 -7.77
CA LEU A 955 49.54 -30.89 -7.64
C LEU A 955 49.87 -29.67 -8.51
N LYS A 956 49.01 -29.31 -9.48
CA LYS A 956 49.12 -28.05 -10.24
C LYS A 956 48.72 -26.83 -9.40
N ASP A 957 47.87 -27.00 -8.39
CA ASP A 957 47.39 -25.91 -7.54
C ASP A 957 48.44 -25.58 -6.47
N ASP A 958 48.47 -24.33 -5.99
CA ASP A 958 49.27 -23.93 -4.82
C ASP A 958 48.87 -24.75 -3.57
N LEU A 959 49.80 -24.94 -2.62
CA LEU A 959 49.56 -25.72 -1.39
C LEU A 959 48.32 -25.19 -0.63
N HIS A 960 47.33 -26.06 -0.42
CA HIS A 960 46.07 -25.72 0.22
C HIS A 960 45.49 -26.89 1.03
N VAL A 961 44.64 -26.56 2.00
CA VAL A 961 43.90 -27.53 2.80
C VAL A 961 42.46 -27.60 2.32
N ARG A 962 42.00 -28.79 1.91
CA ARG A 962 40.59 -29.05 1.56
C ARG A 962 39.85 -29.58 2.78
N ILE A 963 38.81 -28.86 3.20
CA ILE A 963 37.93 -29.23 4.31
C ILE A 963 36.57 -29.62 3.72
N SER A 964 36.05 -30.79 4.10
CA SER A 964 34.71 -31.23 3.72
C SER A 964 33.89 -31.64 4.94
N ALA A 965 32.68 -31.08 5.06
CA ALA A 965 31.72 -31.35 6.13
C ALA A 965 30.40 -31.89 5.57
N TYR A 966 29.75 -32.77 6.32
CA TYR A 966 28.41 -33.28 6.00
C TYR A 966 27.45 -32.90 7.13
N GLY A 967 26.28 -32.37 6.76
CA GLY A 967 25.25 -31.98 7.73
C GLY A 967 24.11 -31.17 7.11
N VAL A 968 23.11 -30.83 7.92
CA VAL A 968 22.12 -29.81 7.56
C VAL A 968 22.86 -28.49 7.29
N PRO A 969 22.43 -27.62 6.36
CA PRO A 969 23.25 -26.49 5.92
C PRO A 969 23.84 -25.65 7.05
N SER A 970 23.01 -25.25 8.04
CA SER A 970 23.46 -24.49 9.21
C SER A 970 24.58 -25.17 10.00
N ASP A 971 24.50 -26.49 10.18
CA ASP A 971 25.48 -27.26 10.93
C ASP A 971 26.76 -27.51 10.11
N ALA A 972 26.63 -27.81 8.81
CA ALA A 972 27.76 -28.04 7.92
C ALA A 972 28.67 -26.80 7.80
N TYR A 973 28.10 -25.61 7.63
CA TYR A 973 28.87 -24.36 7.59
C TYR A 973 29.51 -24.02 8.94
N LYS A 974 28.82 -24.32 10.05
CA LYS A 974 29.36 -24.13 11.40
C LYS A 974 30.58 -25.02 11.65
N LYS A 975 30.53 -26.30 11.25
CA LYS A 975 31.65 -27.25 11.33
C LYS A 975 32.87 -26.77 10.54
N ILE A 976 32.65 -26.23 9.34
CA ILE A 976 33.74 -25.64 8.52
C ILE A 976 34.35 -24.42 9.20
N GLY A 977 33.54 -23.52 9.77
CA GLY A 977 34.04 -22.36 10.50
C GLY A 977 34.96 -22.76 11.67
N VAL A 978 34.54 -23.73 12.48
CA VAL A 978 35.35 -24.25 13.60
C VAL A 978 36.66 -24.86 13.10
N ALA A 979 36.64 -25.60 12.00
CA ALA A 979 37.84 -26.19 11.42
C ALA A 979 38.84 -25.12 10.91
N ILE A 980 38.35 -24.03 10.31
CA ILE A 980 39.19 -22.93 9.83
C ILE A 980 39.86 -22.20 11.00
N ASP A 981 39.11 -21.90 12.07
CA ASP A 981 39.66 -21.23 13.26
C ASP A 981 40.79 -22.06 13.90
N LEU A 982 40.58 -23.37 14.03
CA LEU A 982 41.61 -24.29 14.58
C LEU A 982 42.85 -24.36 13.68
N ILE A 983 42.66 -24.40 12.36
CA ILE A 983 43.78 -24.40 11.40
C ILE A 983 44.55 -23.07 11.48
N GLN A 984 43.86 -21.93 11.59
CA GLN A 984 44.52 -20.63 11.74
C GLN A 984 45.35 -20.56 13.02
N GLN A 985 44.82 -21.06 14.15
CA GLN A 985 45.59 -21.15 15.39
C GLN A 985 46.85 -22.01 15.22
N ILE A 986 46.75 -23.18 14.58
CA ILE A 986 47.91 -24.05 14.33
C ILE A 986 48.95 -23.39 13.42
N LEU A 987 48.52 -22.64 12.41
CA LEU A 987 49.43 -22.01 11.45
C LEU A 987 50.17 -20.80 12.04
N PHE A 988 49.54 -20.04 12.93
CA PHE A 988 50.01 -18.71 13.33
C PHE A 988 50.30 -18.51 14.83
N ASP A 989 50.01 -19.48 15.71
CA ASP A 989 50.07 -19.30 17.18
C ASP A 989 51.31 -19.92 17.85
N ASP A 990 52.46 -19.97 17.15
CA ASP A 990 53.74 -20.12 17.83
C ASP A 990 54.18 -18.75 18.35
N GLY A 991 54.04 -18.55 19.66
CA GLY A 991 54.49 -17.34 20.36
C GLY A 991 55.98 -17.07 20.14
N ASN A 992 56.32 -16.33 19.08
CA ASN A 992 57.42 -15.36 19.00
C ASN A 992 57.44 -14.63 17.63
N GLN A 993 57.16 -13.32 17.67
CA GLN A 993 57.67 -12.25 16.79
C GLN A 993 57.24 -12.08 15.31
N VAL A 994 56.02 -12.45 14.87
CA VAL A 994 55.55 -12.05 13.51
C VAL A 994 54.20 -11.30 13.51
N ASN A 995 53.70 -10.89 14.68
CA ASN A 995 52.39 -10.23 14.80
C ASN A 995 52.40 -8.69 14.69
N TYR A 996 53.54 -8.09 14.33
CA TYR A 996 53.71 -6.63 14.32
C TYR A 996 53.66 -5.95 12.95
N LYS A 997 53.69 -6.68 11.82
CA LYS A 997 53.66 -6.04 10.47
C LYS A 997 52.34 -6.15 9.71
N TYR A 998 51.58 -7.23 9.89
CA TYR A 998 50.24 -7.34 9.28
C TYR A 998 49.20 -6.45 9.95
N SER A 999 49.38 -6.16 11.25
CA SER A 999 48.49 -5.27 12.01
C SER A 999 48.76 -3.77 11.77
N GLU A 1000 49.90 -3.40 11.18
CA GLU A 1000 50.24 -2.03 10.79
C GLU A 1000 49.80 -1.68 9.36
N MET A 1001 49.85 -2.61 8.40
CA MET A 1001 49.35 -2.35 7.03
C MET A 1001 47.83 -2.16 7.01
N VAL A 1002 47.10 -3.02 7.72
CA VAL A 1002 45.64 -2.85 7.85
C VAL A 1002 45.32 -1.58 8.63
N ARG A 1003 46.13 -1.17 9.62
CA ARG A 1003 45.91 0.11 10.34
C ARG A 1003 46.17 1.35 9.49
N ASN A 1004 47.16 1.31 8.58
CA ASN A 1004 47.57 2.49 7.82
C ASN A 1004 46.68 2.77 6.61
N ASP A 1005 46.04 1.75 6.02
CA ASP A 1005 44.99 1.97 5.00
C ASP A 1005 43.67 2.51 5.60
N PHE A 1006 43.46 2.36 6.91
CA PHE A 1006 42.39 3.04 7.65
C PHE A 1006 42.77 4.46 8.12
N LEU A 1007 44.04 4.86 8.04
CA LEU A 1007 44.53 6.14 8.59
C LEU A 1007 44.94 7.18 7.54
N ASN A 1008 45.15 6.82 6.28
CA ASN A 1008 45.48 7.78 5.21
C ASN A 1008 44.29 8.25 4.35
N GLY A 1009 43.07 8.07 4.86
CA GLY A 1009 41.86 8.75 4.40
C GLY A 1009 41.09 9.35 5.56
N GLY A 1010 41.68 10.31 6.31
CA GLY A 1010 40.98 11.08 7.34
C GLY A 1010 40.06 12.15 6.71
N GLY A 1011 38.94 12.60 7.28
CA GLY A 1011 38.24 12.41 8.57
C GLY A 1011 36.88 13.14 8.47
N GLY A 1012 35.92 13.12 9.40
CA GLY A 1012 35.69 12.48 10.69
C GLY A 1012 34.15 12.43 10.93
N PHE A 1013 33.61 11.65 11.86
CA PHE A 1013 33.48 12.05 13.26
C PHE A 1013 33.10 10.84 14.16
N ARG A 1014 33.78 10.75 15.32
CA ARG A 1014 33.31 10.41 16.69
C ARG A 1014 31.85 9.87 16.80
N GLN A 1015 31.51 8.81 17.55
CA GLN A 1015 31.91 8.50 18.93
C GLN A 1015 31.37 7.12 19.39
N ARG A 1016 32.22 6.38 20.12
CA ARG A 1016 32.00 5.53 21.34
C ARG A 1016 30.56 5.07 21.66
N GLY A 1017 30.29 3.81 22.03
CA GLY A 1017 31.14 2.70 22.46
C GLY A 1017 30.34 1.81 23.42
N MET A 1018 30.24 0.52 23.11
CA MET A 1018 29.68 -0.53 23.98
C MET A 1018 30.61 -1.75 23.87
N ALA A 1019 31.01 -2.27 25.02
CA ALA A 1019 31.87 -3.43 25.22
C ALA A 1019 31.31 -4.26 26.40
N PRO A 1020 31.82 -5.46 26.70
CA PRO A 1020 31.36 -6.72 26.13
C PRO A 1020 30.83 -7.70 27.19
N LEU A 1021 30.13 -8.74 26.74
CA LEU A 1021 29.69 -9.88 27.54
C LEU A 1021 30.64 -11.07 27.35
N VAL A 1022 31.03 -11.74 28.45
CA VAL A 1022 31.59 -13.09 28.45
C VAL A 1022 30.89 -13.97 29.50
N ARG A 1023 30.31 -15.05 28.97
CA ARG A 1023 30.06 -16.42 29.47
C ARG A 1023 29.27 -16.69 30.77
N GLY A 1024 28.29 -17.57 30.60
CA GLY A 1024 28.02 -18.66 31.54
C GLY A 1024 26.57 -19.15 31.54
N ALA A 1025 26.26 -20.21 30.79
CA ALA A 1025 25.04 -20.99 30.96
C ALA A 1025 25.35 -22.48 30.85
N PRO A 1026 24.65 -23.34 31.60
CA PRO A 1026 24.25 -24.62 31.04
C PRO A 1026 22.77 -24.99 31.29
N ARG A 1027 22.18 -25.49 30.20
CA ARG A 1027 21.27 -26.65 30.09
C ARG A 1027 19.84 -26.55 30.65
N GLY A 1028 18.87 -26.64 29.73
CA GLY A 1028 17.50 -27.08 29.97
C GLY A 1028 17.14 -28.27 29.07
N ARG A 1029 16.74 -29.39 29.69
CA ARG A 1029 16.26 -30.63 29.05
C ARG A 1029 14.74 -30.72 29.24
N MET A 1030 14.03 -31.16 28.20
CA MET A 1030 12.60 -31.52 28.20
C MET A 1030 12.21 -32.53 29.28
N ARG A 1031 11.00 -32.42 29.89
CA ARG A 1031 9.79 -33.25 29.59
C ARG A 1031 8.65 -33.07 30.63
N ARG A 1032 7.41 -33.03 30.09
CA ARG A 1032 6.12 -33.65 30.52
C ARG A 1032 5.71 -33.74 32.02
N GLY A 1033 4.54 -33.16 32.33
CA GLY A 1033 3.31 -33.88 32.72
C GLY A 1033 3.03 -34.19 34.21
N GLY A 1034 1.85 -33.77 34.70
CA GLY A 1034 0.99 -34.58 35.59
C GLY A 1034 0.71 -34.10 37.03
N ARG A 1035 -0.54 -33.62 37.24
CA ARG A 1035 -1.55 -33.90 38.31
C ARG A 1035 -1.28 -33.75 39.84
N ASN A 1036 -2.33 -33.22 40.50
CA ASN A 1036 -2.77 -33.22 41.92
C ASN A 1036 -1.98 -32.33 42.91
N GLY A 1037 -2.58 -31.57 43.84
CA GLY A 1037 -3.98 -31.33 44.23
C GLY A 1037 -4.05 -30.43 45.49
N GLY A 1038 -5.26 -29.92 45.80
CA GLY A 1038 -5.63 -29.22 47.06
C GLY A 1038 -5.27 -27.73 47.08
N GLY A 1039 -6.13 -26.77 47.40
CA GLY A 1039 -7.38 -26.77 48.15
C GLY A 1039 -7.34 -25.61 49.16
N ILE A 1040 -8.50 -24.96 49.38
CA ILE A 1040 -8.82 -23.96 50.42
C ILE A 1040 -8.60 -22.49 50.01
N GLY A 1041 -9.72 -21.78 49.89
CA GLY A 1041 -9.80 -20.39 49.45
C GLY A 1041 -9.81 -19.35 50.57
N ARG A 1042 -10.10 -18.11 50.18
CA ARG A 1042 -10.70 -17.04 50.98
C ARG A 1042 -11.15 -15.90 50.05
N SER A 1043 -12.47 -15.76 49.97
CA SER A 1043 -13.28 -14.55 49.88
C SER A 1043 -12.59 -13.20 49.66
N PHE A 1044 -13.07 -12.44 48.66
CA PHE A 1044 -13.44 -11.04 48.84
C PHE A 1044 -14.58 -10.69 47.88
N ASP A 1045 -15.74 -10.40 48.46
CA ASP A 1045 -16.87 -9.73 47.83
C ASP A 1045 -16.49 -8.29 47.44
N HIS A 1046 -17.01 -7.83 46.30
CA HIS A 1046 -17.69 -6.53 46.22
C HIS A 1046 -18.55 -6.46 44.95
N ASP A 1047 -19.86 -6.49 45.19
CA ASP A 1047 -20.88 -5.81 44.39
C ASP A 1047 -20.52 -4.32 44.21
N GLU A 1048 -20.75 -3.78 43.02
CA GLU A 1048 -21.83 -2.80 42.79
C GLU A 1048 -21.77 -2.26 41.35
N THR A 1049 -22.84 -2.59 40.62
CA THR A 1049 -23.63 -1.73 39.72
C THR A 1049 -23.08 -0.34 39.34
N VAL A 1050 -22.96 -0.09 38.03
CA VAL A 1050 -23.12 1.26 37.47
C VAL A 1050 -24.17 1.24 36.37
N ASN A 1051 -25.26 1.96 36.63
CA ASN A 1051 -26.38 2.21 35.75
C ASN A 1051 -26.02 3.14 34.59
N PHE A 1052 -26.68 2.88 33.47
CA PHE A 1052 -26.96 3.82 32.39
C PHE A 1052 -27.84 4.98 32.89
N ASN A 1053 -27.46 6.22 32.55
CA ASN A 1053 -28.30 7.27 31.94
C ASN A 1053 -27.72 8.68 32.21
N ALA A 1054 -27.33 9.35 31.12
CA ALA A 1054 -27.56 10.77 30.78
C ALA A 1054 -26.62 11.17 29.63
#